data_AF-A0A2N9AJJ9-F1
#
_entry.id   AF-A0A2N9AJJ9-F1
#
_cell.length_a   1.000
_cell.length_b   1.000
_cell.length_c   1.000
_cell.angle_alpha   90.00
_cell.angle_beta   90.00
_cell.angle_gamma   90.00
#
_symmetry.space_group_name_H-M   'P 1'
#
loop_
_entity.id
_entity.type
_entity.pdbx_description
1 polymer ?
#
loop_
_entity_poly.entity_id
_entity_poly.type
_entity_poly.pdbx_seq_one_letter_code
_entity_poly.pdbx_strand_id
1 'polypeptide(L)'
;MKRISTGEGFIVPPRPARVSAAETPKGPLASSLVVFAIIVAGLFFAREVLIPIAIAVLLSFVLGPLVNFLRRLKLGRAFAVLVSVLLAAGIIAAVTTVIGVQVAELAQDVPRYQRTVERKIEGLRAGTLGQTMDYIANINRAIHQSGEESKESAEKAKQQAARDSNRKAEPEPPKPLLVQVEERRPGPLELATTVLAPVAQPLATAGIVFVVLLFILMQREDLRDRLIRLAGSSDLHRTTVAMDDAARRLSRYFLGQLALNSAFGVVIGVGLWIIGVPSPVLWGIFALVMRFVPYIGAFLSAVLPIALAAAVDPGWSMVLSTFLLFALVEPIVGQIIEPLVYGHSTGVSPFSVLVSALFWTWLWGPVGLLLSTPLTVCLVVLGRHVDRLEFLDVLFSNRPALTPIENFYQRMLADDPEEAQEHADLILRECSLSAYYDDVVLKGLELASRDAARGVLTPSQKDEIRASITALVEDLEDREDAVPDPASKPTRLFDGAGAAGDGESACKNGPIADPDPDELPAAWQADGAVLLVSGRGFLDGAATAIADQLLRKRGFGTRQVPFAEVARVRIAEWQPGPAQAVCVISLALSGEPTHLRRLVSRLRQKIDTVPIVAGLWRLDEPMLADDAVLAKIGADDHVTSLRDLIETILALARNEGGPDRSERSDAATPPRQALPEPA
;
A
#
# COMPACT_ATOMS: atom_id res chain seq x y z
N MET A 1 70.08 42.80 3.22
CA MET A 1 68.63 42.68 2.93
C MET A 1 68.43 42.44 1.44
N LYS A 2 68.13 41.20 1.02
CA LYS A 2 67.49 40.90 -0.28
C LYS A 2 66.82 39.53 -0.19
N ARG A 3 65.54 39.50 -0.59
CA ARG A 3 64.51 38.50 -0.28
C ARG A 3 64.74 37.15 -1.00
N ILE A 4 64.36 36.09 -0.30
CA ILE A 4 64.14 34.73 -0.80
C ILE A 4 62.81 34.74 -1.58
N SER A 5 62.82 34.21 -2.81
CA SER A 5 61.62 33.99 -3.64
C SER A 5 61.23 32.51 -3.54
N THR A 6 60.05 32.26 -3.00
CA THR A 6 59.34 30.98 -2.92
C THR A 6 58.96 30.48 -4.31
N GLY A 7 59.22 29.20 -4.57
CA GLY A 7 58.71 28.49 -5.74
C GLY A 7 57.28 27.99 -5.49
N GLU A 8 56.34 28.42 -6.32
CA GLU A 8 54.96 27.94 -6.34
C GLU A 8 54.91 26.55 -6.99
N GLY A 9 54.57 25.53 -6.19
CA GLY A 9 54.16 24.23 -6.68
C GLY A 9 52.71 24.31 -7.16
N PHE A 10 52.49 24.12 -8.45
CA PHE A 10 51.16 23.97 -9.05
C PHE A 10 50.42 22.80 -8.39
N ILE A 11 49.38 23.10 -7.62
CA ILE A 11 48.41 22.13 -7.11
C ILE A 11 47.54 21.72 -8.30
N VAL A 12 47.76 20.52 -8.84
CA VAL A 12 46.85 19.91 -9.81
C VAL A 12 45.55 19.59 -9.06
N PRO A 13 44.39 20.13 -9.46
CA PRO A 13 43.13 19.76 -8.83
C PRO A 13 42.87 18.26 -9.05
N PRO A 14 42.34 17.53 -8.04
CA PRO A 14 41.96 16.14 -8.23
C PRO A 14 40.98 16.08 -9.39
N ARG A 15 41.27 15.21 -10.39
CA ARG A 15 40.35 14.97 -11.51
C ARG A 15 38.97 14.68 -10.91
N PRO A 16 37.89 15.35 -11.35
CA PRO A 16 36.55 15.00 -10.89
C PRO A 16 36.38 13.51 -11.15
N ALA A 17 36.07 12.76 -10.09
CA ALA A 17 35.73 11.36 -10.20
C ALA A 17 34.61 11.30 -11.24
N ARG A 18 34.91 10.76 -12.43
CA ARG A 18 33.87 10.40 -13.38
C ARG A 18 33.09 9.32 -12.69
N VAL A 19 31.99 9.71 -12.03
CA VAL A 19 30.92 8.81 -11.69
C VAL A 19 30.62 8.06 -12.98
N SER A 20 30.95 6.77 -13.01
CA SER A 20 30.50 5.93 -14.10
C SER A 20 28.99 6.11 -14.11
N ALA A 21 28.43 6.70 -15.17
CA ALA A 21 26.99 6.81 -15.31
C ALA A 21 26.42 5.44 -14.97
N ALA A 22 25.41 5.40 -14.08
CA ALA A 22 24.73 4.16 -13.71
C ALA A 22 24.58 3.33 -14.99
N GLU A 23 25.17 2.13 -15.01
CA GLU A 23 25.08 1.31 -16.20
C GLU A 23 23.59 1.13 -16.48
N THR A 24 23.09 1.79 -17.52
CA THR A 24 21.74 1.51 -18.01
C THR A 24 21.73 0.01 -18.26
N PRO A 25 20.82 -0.75 -17.63
CA PRO A 25 20.89 -2.20 -17.63
C PRO A 25 21.03 -2.68 -19.07
N LYS A 26 22.19 -3.23 -19.41
CA LYS A 26 22.53 -3.68 -20.76
C LYS A 26 21.78 -5.01 -21.02
N GLY A 27 20.45 -4.89 -21.23
CA GLY A 27 19.39 -5.90 -21.46
C GLY A 27 18.67 -6.36 -20.16
N PRO A 28 17.32 -6.53 -20.06
CA PRO A 28 16.24 -6.70 -21.05
C PRO A 28 15.03 -5.74 -20.86
N LEU A 29 15.20 -4.50 -20.36
CA LEU A 29 14.06 -3.58 -20.16
C LEU A 29 13.21 -3.42 -21.42
N ALA A 30 13.84 -3.31 -22.60
CA ALA A 30 13.13 -3.25 -23.87
C ALA A 30 12.30 -4.51 -24.14
N SER A 31 12.80 -5.72 -23.87
CA SER A 31 12.02 -6.95 -24.05
C SER A 31 10.92 -7.11 -22.99
N SER A 32 11.13 -6.67 -21.74
CA SER A 32 10.06 -6.64 -20.74
C SER A 32 8.95 -5.68 -21.13
N LEU A 33 9.30 -4.53 -21.72
CA LEU A 33 8.35 -3.53 -22.20
C LEU A 33 7.59 -4.03 -23.45
N VAL A 34 8.27 -4.75 -24.34
CA VAL A 34 7.64 -5.43 -25.49
C VAL A 34 6.70 -6.55 -25.01
N VAL A 35 7.11 -7.39 -24.06
CA VAL A 35 6.26 -8.44 -23.49
C VAL A 35 5.03 -7.82 -22.81
N PHE A 36 5.22 -6.75 -22.04
CA PHE A 36 4.12 -6.00 -21.44
C PHE A 36 3.15 -5.44 -22.50
N ALA A 37 3.67 -4.80 -23.56
CA ALA A 37 2.85 -4.28 -24.64
C ALA A 37 2.07 -5.39 -25.37
N ILE A 38 2.69 -6.56 -25.60
CA ILE A 38 2.03 -7.73 -26.20
C ILE A 38 0.92 -8.25 -25.28
N ILE A 39 1.16 -8.34 -23.96
CA ILE A 39 0.14 -8.75 -22.99
C ILE A 39 -1.04 -7.77 -23.01
N VAL A 40 -0.77 -6.46 -22.95
CA VAL A 40 -1.80 -5.41 -22.98
C VAL A 40 -2.60 -5.46 -24.28
N ALA A 41 -1.93 -5.59 -25.43
CA ALA A 41 -2.59 -5.75 -26.72
C ALA A 41 -3.47 -7.01 -26.74
N GLY A 42 -2.96 -8.14 -26.24
CA GLY A 42 -3.72 -9.37 -26.09
C GLY A 42 -4.97 -9.20 -25.23
N LEU A 43 -4.85 -8.54 -24.07
CA LEU A 43 -5.98 -8.25 -23.18
C LEU A 43 -7.02 -7.32 -23.82
N PHE A 44 -6.58 -6.38 -24.66
CA PHE A 44 -7.47 -5.47 -25.38
C PHE A 44 -8.25 -6.19 -26.48
N PHE A 45 -7.56 -6.98 -27.33
CA PHE A 45 -8.21 -7.73 -28.41
C PHE A 45 -9.10 -8.86 -27.89
N ALA A 46 -8.72 -9.52 -26.79
CA ALA A 46 -9.48 -10.62 -26.21
C ALA A 46 -10.62 -10.16 -25.27
N ARG A 47 -10.90 -8.85 -25.17
CA ARG A 47 -11.89 -8.29 -24.23
C ARG A 47 -13.29 -8.93 -24.32
N GLU A 48 -13.74 -9.30 -25.52
CA GLU A 48 -15.06 -9.93 -25.74
C GLU A 48 -15.17 -11.30 -25.04
N VAL A 49 -14.05 -11.99 -24.88
CA VAL A 49 -13.96 -13.29 -24.19
C VAL A 49 -13.55 -13.11 -22.73
N LEU A 50 -12.60 -12.22 -22.45
CA LEU A 50 -12.04 -12.02 -21.12
C LEU A 50 -13.02 -11.32 -20.16
N ILE A 51 -13.82 -10.36 -20.63
CA ILE A 51 -14.77 -9.64 -19.76
C ILE A 51 -15.79 -10.62 -19.15
N PRO A 52 -16.46 -11.51 -19.91
CA PRO A 52 -17.36 -12.50 -19.33
C PRO A 52 -16.67 -13.45 -18.34
N ILE A 53 -15.45 -13.89 -18.65
CA ILE A 53 -14.67 -14.77 -17.77
C ILE A 53 -14.31 -14.05 -16.47
N ALA A 54 -13.85 -12.80 -16.55
CA ALA A 54 -13.52 -11.98 -15.39
C ALA A 54 -14.73 -11.79 -14.48
N ILE A 55 -15.89 -11.42 -15.04
CA ILE A 55 -17.14 -11.29 -14.26
C ILE A 55 -17.52 -12.63 -13.63
N ALA A 56 -17.43 -13.73 -14.37
CA ALA A 56 -17.73 -15.06 -13.85
C ALA A 56 -16.78 -15.49 -12.72
N VAL A 57 -15.48 -15.21 -12.82
CA VAL A 57 -14.51 -15.46 -11.76
C VAL A 57 -14.87 -14.65 -10.51
N LEU A 58 -15.20 -13.36 -10.66
CA LEU A 58 -15.58 -12.50 -9.54
C LEU A 58 -16.89 -12.96 -8.88
N LEU A 59 -17.92 -13.24 -9.68
CA LEU A 59 -19.17 -13.82 -9.19
C LEU A 59 -18.94 -15.18 -8.52
N SER A 60 -17.96 -15.96 -8.96
CA SER A 60 -17.65 -17.25 -8.32
C SER A 60 -17.15 -17.10 -6.88
N PHE A 61 -16.42 -16.02 -6.59
CA PHE A 61 -16.00 -15.71 -5.22
C PHE A 61 -17.18 -15.30 -4.33
N VAL A 62 -18.19 -14.61 -4.90
CA VAL A 62 -19.42 -14.22 -4.20
C VAL A 62 -20.34 -15.43 -3.96
N LEU A 63 -20.53 -16.28 -4.97
CA LEU A 63 -21.39 -17.46 -4.89
C LEU A 63 -20.74 -18.65 -4.16
N GLY A 64 -19.41 -18.67 -4.03
CA GLY A 64 -18.68 -19.77 -3.37
C GLY A 64 -19.20 -20.11 -1.96
N PRO A 65 -19.34 -19.13 -1.04
CA PRO A 65 -19.93 -19.35 0.28
C PRO A 65 -21.35 -19.93 0.22
N LEU A 66 -22.18 -19.47 -0.73
CA LEU A 66 -23.54 -19.96 -0.93
C LEU A 66 -23.56 -21.43 -1.41
N VAL A 67 -22.70 -21.79 -2.37
CA VAL A 67 -22.54 -23.17 -2.82
C VAL A 67 -22.09 -24.07 -1.66
N ASN A 68 -21.12 -23.63 -0.86
CA ASN A 68 -20.65 -24.37 0.30
C ASN A 68 -21.73 -24.53 1.38
N PHE A 69 -22.55 -23.50 1.59
CA PHE A 69 -23.70 -23.55 2.48
C PHE A 69 -24.74 -24.58 2.00
N LEU A 70 -25.10 -24.58 0.71
CA LEU A 70 -26.00 -25.59 0.13
C LEU A 70 -25.41 -27.00 0.20
N ARG A 71 -24.10 -27.17 0.02
CA ARG A 71 -23.42 -28.46 0.23
C ARG A 71 -23.52 -28.93 1.69
N ARG A 72 -23.46 -28.02 2.68
CA ARG A 72 -23.67 -28.36 4.09
C ARG A 72 -25.10 -28.84 4.38
N LEU A 73 -26.08 -28.42 3.58
CA LEU A 73 -27.46 -28.92 3.57
C LEU A 73 -27.61 -30.29 2.88
N LYS A 74 -26.51 -31.02 2.66
CA LYS A 74 -26.44 -32.37 2.02
C LYS A 74 -26.84 -32.42 0.55
N LEU A 75 -26.89 -31.28 -0.16
CA LEU A 75 -27.05 -31.26 -1.61
C LEU A 75 -25.76 -31.72 -2.30
N GLY A 76 -25.88 -32.57 -3.33
CA GLY A 76 -24.74 -32.94 -4.19
C GLY A 76 -24.12 -31.70 -4.88
N ARG A 77 -22.81 -31.72 -5.13
CA ARG A 77 -22.06 -30.55 -5.67
C ARG A 77 -22.70 -29.94 -6.90
N ALA A 78 -23.10 -30.75 -7.88
CA ALA A 78 -23.72 -30.28 -9.12
C ALA A 78 -25.04 -29.55 -8.86
N PHE A 79 -25.88 -30.08 -7.98
CA PHE A 79 -27.15 -29.44 -7.59
C PHE A 79 -26.93 -28.15 -6.80
N ALA A 80 -25.98 -28.14 -5.86
CA ALA A 80 -25.63 -26.94 -5.11
C ALA A 80 -25.16 -25.80 -6.03
N VAL A 81 -24.32 -26.12 -7.03
CA VAL A 81 -23.88 -25.15 -8.04
C VAL A 81 -25.06 -24.66 -8.89
N LEU A 82 -25.86 -25.59 -9.43
CA LEU A 82 -27.00 -25.25 -10.29
C LEU A 82 -28.01 -24.36 -9.56
N VAL A 83 -28.38 -24.72 -8.33
CA VAL A 83 -29.31 -23.94 -7.51
C VAL A 83 -28.75 -22.56 -7.19
N SER A 84 -27.46 -22.44 -6.83
CA SER A 84 -26.83 -21.13 -6.59
C SER A 84 -26.82 -20.24 -7.83
N VAL A 85 -26.50 -20.79 -9.00
CA VAL A 85 -26.49 -20.04 -10.27
C VAL A 85 -27.90 -19.62 -10.67
N LEU A 86 -28.89 -20.52 -10.56
CA LEU A 86 -30.29 -20.21 -10.85
C LEU A 86 -30.85 -19.17 -9.87
N LEU A 87 -30.47 -19.24 -8.59
CA LEU A 87 -30.88 -18.24 -7.59
C LEU A 87 -30.30 -16.87 -7.93
N ALA A 88 -29.00 -16.80 -8.27
CA ALA A 88 -28.37 -15.54 -8.67
C ALA A 88 -29.00 -14.96 -9.95
N ALA A 89 -29.25 -15.80 -10.96
CA ALA A 89 -29.95 -15.41 -12.19
C ALA A 89 -31.39 -14.92 -11.90
N GLY A 90 -32.10 -15.60 -11.00
CA GLY A 90 -33.45 -15.23 -10.57
C GLY A 90 -33.48 -13.88 -9.84
N ILE A 91 -32.51 -13.62 -8.96
CA ILE A 91 -32.38 -12.32 -8.28
C ILE A 91 -32.11 -11.21 -9.29
N ILE A 92 -31.16 -11.43 -10.22
CA ILE A 92 -30.84 -10.44 -11.26
C ILE A 92 -32.06 -10.18 -12.15
N ALA A 93 -32.76 -11.22 -12.60
CA ALA A 93 -33.97 -11.09 -13.40
C ALA A 93 -35.06 -10.31 -12.65
N ALA A 94 -35.31 -10.63 -11.37
CA ALA A 94 -36.27 -9.91 -10.54
C ALA A 94 -35.92 -8.42 -10.40
N VAL A 95 -34.65 -8.11 -10.13
CA VAL A 95 -34.15 -6.74 -10.05
C VAL A 95 -34.33 -6.00 -11.38
N THR A 96 -33.96 -6.62 -12.51
CA THR A 96 -34.13 -6.02 -13.84
C THR A 96 -35.61 -5.77 -14.16
N THR A 97 -36.51 -6.68 -13.83
CA THR A 97 -37.95 -6.48 -14.01
C THR A 97 -38.47 -5.33 -13.16
N VAL A 98 -38.07 -5.26 -11.88
CA VAL A 98 -38.46 -4.17 -10.96
C VAL A 98 -37.97 -2.81 -11.46
N ILE A 99 -36.74 -2.73 -11.97
CA ILE A 99 -36.21 -1.52 -12.61
C ILE A 99 -37.05 -1.16 -13.84
N GLY A 100 -37.31 -2.12 -14.72
CA GLY A 100 -38.05 -1.89 -15.96
C GLY A 100 -39.45 -1.35 -15.72
N VAL A 101 -40.16 -1.90 -14.73
CA VAL A 101 -41.49 -1.42 -14.32
C VAL A 101 -41.41 0.02 -13.79
N GLN A 102 -40.48 0.31 -12.87
CA GLN A 102 -40.35 1.66 -12.32
C GLN A 102 -39.94 2.70 -13.37
N VAL A 103 -39.02 2.36 -14.28
CA VAL A 103 -38.65 3.27 -15.38
C VAL A 103 -39.84 3.55 -16.29
N ALA A 104 -40.68 2.56 -16.57
CA ALA A 104 -41.90 2.76 -17.36
C ALA A 104 -42.89 3.69 -16.65
N GLU A 105 -43.03 3.58 -15.32
CA GLU A 105 -43.84 4.49 -14.51
C GLU A 105 -43.29 5.93 -14.56
N LEU A 106 -41.98 6.12 -14.38
CA LEU A 106 -41.37 7.45 -14.51
C LEU A 106 -41.61 8.06 -15.90
N ALA A 107 -41.51 7.27 -16.95
CA ALA A 107 -41.70 7.73 -18.33
C ALA A 107 -43.12 8.26 -18.58
N GLN A 108 -44.13 7.67 -17.93
CA GLN A 108 -45.52 8.12 -18.02
C GLN A 108 -45.75 9.45 -17.28
N ASP A 109 -44.99 9.70 -16.22
CA ASP A 109 -45.07 10.93 -15.41
C ASP A 109 -44.25 12.11 -15.97
N VAL A 110 -43.44 11.91 -17.02
CA VAL A 110 -42.59 12.97 -17.62
C VAL A 110 -43.33 14.28 -17.91
N PRO A 111 -44.56 14.29 -18.50
CA PRO A 111 -45.27 15.53 -18.78
C PRO A 111 -45.62 16.33 -17.50
N ARG A 112 -45.84 15.64 -16.38
CA ARG A 112 -46.09 16.28 -15.08
C ARG A 112 -44.82 16.95 -14.56
N TYR A 113 -43.69 16.27 -14.66
CA TYR A 113 -42.39 16.78 -14.20
C TYR A 113 -41.95 18.03 -14.98
N GLN A 114 -42.17 18.06 -16.30
CA GLN A 114 -41.90 19.23 -17.14
C GLN A 114 -42.60 20.49 -16.62
N ARG A 115 -43.92 20.41 -16.35
CA ARG A 115 -44.71 21.54 -15.84
C ARG A 115 -44.26 22.03 -14.46
N THR A 116 -43.71 21.15 -13.62
CA THR A 116 -43.17 21.54 -12.31
C THR A 116 -41.84 22.26 -12.47
N VAL A 117 -40.95 21.75 -13.33
CA VAL A 117 -39.66 22.38 -13.64
C VAL A 117 -39.86 23.76 -14.27
N GLU A 118 -40.76 23.90 -15.23
CA GLU A 118 -41.12 25.18 -15.85
C GLU A 118 -41.56 26.20 -14.80
N ARG A 119 -42.50 25.83 -13.93
CA ARG A 119 -42.96 26.68 -12.82
C ARG A 119 -41.85 27.05 -11.83
N LYS A 120 -40.88 26.15 -11.60
CA LYS A 120 -39.75 26.40 -10.70
C LYS A 120 -38.74 27.37 -11.31
N ILE A 121 -38.48 27.25 -12.62
CA ILE A 121 -37.65 28.20 -13.38
C ILE A 121 -38.33 29.57 -13.44
N GLU A 122 -39.64 29.62 -13.67
CA GLU A 122 -40.42 30.86 -13.62
C GLU A 122 -40.42 31.48 -12.23
N GLY A 123 -40.57 30.69 -11.16
CA GLY A 123 -40.49 31.17 -9.78
C GLY A 123 -39.10 31.71 -9.41
N LEU A 124 -38.03 31.08 -9.88
CA LEU A 124 -36.65 31.58 -9.74
C LEU A 124 -36.41 32.87 -10.53
N ARG A 125 -37.00 32.99 -11.73
CA ARG A 125 -36.98 34.21 -12.56
C ARG A 125 -37.89 35.32 -12.01
N ALA A 126 -38.94 34.99 -11.27
CA ALA A 126 -39.78 35.98 -10.60
C ALA A 126 -39.20 36.45 -9.25
N GLY A 127 -38.31 35.65 -8.65
CA GLY A 127 -37.59 35.99 -7.42
C GLY A 127 -36.41 36.96 -7.62
N THR A 128 -35.72 37.28 -6.52
CA THR A 128 -34.58 38.21 -6.48
C THR A 128 -33.47 37.89 -7.49
N LEU A 129 -33.23 36.62 -7.80
CA LEU A 129 -32.27 36.18 -8.83
C LEU A 129 -32.67 36.59 -10.26
N GLY A 130 -33.97 36.55 -10.59
CA GLY A 130 -34.44 37.00 -11.89
C GLY A 130 -34.52 38.52 -12.01
N GLN A 131 -34.84 39.24 -10.93
CA GLN A 131 -34.69 40.70 -10.89
C GLN A 131 -33.22 41.12 -11.14
N THR A 132 -32.26 40.37 -10.61
CA THR A 132 -30.83 40.63 -10.84
C THR A 132 -30.42 40.33 -12.28
N MET A 133 -30.95 39.26 -12.88
CA MET A 133 -30.69 38.94 -14.29
C MET A 133 -31.39 39.88 -15.27
N ASP A 134 -32.59 40.37 -14.96
CA ASP A 134 -33.25 41.41 -15.73
C ASP A 134 -32.46 42.73 -15.63
N TYR A 135 -31.92 43.07 -14.46
CA TYR A 135 -31.01 44.22 -14.32
C TYR A 135 -29.76 44.07 -15.21
N ILE A 136 -29.13 42.89 -15.24
CA ILE A 136 -27.94 42.62 -16.09
C ILE A 136 -28.32 42.61 -17.58
N ALA A 137 -29.47 42.04 -17.95
CA ALA A 137 -29.96 42.01 -19.33
C ALA A 137 -30.34 43.42 -19.82
N ASN A 138 -30.87 44.26 -18.93
CA ASN A 138 -31.19 45.66 -19.24
C ASN A 138 -29.91 46.50 -19.39
N ILE A 139 -28.86 46.25 -18.60
CA ILE A 139 -27.53 46.83 -18.81
C ILE A 139 -26.96 46.39 -20.16
N ASN A 140 -27.07 45.11 -20.51
CA ASN A 140 -26.59 44.61 -21.81
C ASN A 140 -27.39 45.19 -22.99
N ARG A 141 -28.71 45.33 -22.88
CA ARG A 141 -29.54 46.02 -23.89
C ARG A 141 -29.22 47.51 -24.00
N ALA A 142 -28.93 48.20 -22.89
CA ALA A 142 -28.50 49.60 -22.93
C ALA A 142 -27.13 49.77 -23.63
N ILE A 143 -26.27 48.76 -23.55
CA ILE A 143 -24.99 48.68 -24.26
C ILE A 143 -25.18 48.35 -25.76
N HIS A 144 -26.23 47.62 -26.13
CA HIS A 144 -26.51 47.29 -27.54
C HIS A 144 -27.40 48.32 -28.27
N GLN A 145 -28.26 49.06 -27.56
CA GLN A 145 -29.07 50.14 -28.14
C GLN A 145 -28.23 51.34 -28.62
N SER A 146 -27.02 51.52 -28.08
CA SER A 146 -26.06 52.50 -28.59
C SER A 146 -25.44 52.12 -29.94
N GLY A 147 -25.74 50.93 -30.49
CA GLY A 147 -25.32 50.48 -31.82
C GLY A 147 -26.45 50.30 -32.85
N GLU A 148 -27.72 50.37 -32.47
CA GLU A 148 -28.86 50.04 -33.36
C GLU A 148 -29.52 51.24 -34.05
N GLU A 149 -29.35 52.47 -33.55
CA GLU A 149 -29.87 53.69 -34.23
C GLU A 149 -29.25 53.89 -35.64
N SER A 150 -28.09 53.29 -35.90
CA SER A 150 -27.42 53.34 -37.22
C SER A 150 -27.92 52.29 -38.23
N LYS A 151 -28.63 51.24 -37.80
CA LYS A 151 -29.12 50.18 -38.71
C LYS A 151 -30.56 50.39 -39.17
N GLU A 152 -31.41 51.00 -38.33
CA GLU A 152 -32.82 51.25 -38.68
C GLU A 152 -32.99 52.27 -39.83
N SER A 153 -32.02 53.18 -39.98
CA SER A 153 -31.98 54.17 -41.06
C SER A 153 -31.56 53.58 -42.42
N ALA A 154 -30.85 52.45 -42.43
CA ALA A 154 -30.38 51.79 -43.66
C ALA A 154 -31.42 50.81 -44.25
N GLU A 155 -32.33 50.30 -43.43
CA GLU A 155 -33.34 49.32 -43.84
C GLU A 155 -34.61 49.98 -44.39
N LYS A 156 -35.00 51.14 -43.83
CA LYS A 156 -36.11 51.97 -44.36
C LYS A 156 -35.82 52.55 -45.75
N ALA A 157 -34.55 52.71 -46.13
CA ALA A 157 -34.15 53.16 -47.47
C ALA A 157 -34.21 52.06 -48.55
N LYS A 158 -34.16 50.77 -48.17
CA LYS A 158 -34.26 49.64 -49.12
C LYS A 158 -35.69 49.17 -49.37
N GLN A 159 -36.61 49.36 -48.42
CA GLN A 159 -38.02 48.96 -48.60
C GLN A 159 -38.86 49.92 -49.44
N GLN A 160 -38.37 51.14 -49.70
CA GLN A 160 -39.09 52.14 -50.48
C GLN A 160 -38.76 52.10 -51.99
N ALA A 161 -37.65 51.46 -52.38
CA ALA A 161 -37.26 51.29 -53.78
C ALA A 161 -37.86 50.03 -54.46
N ALA A 162 -38.57 49.17 -53.71
CA ALA A 162 -39.20 47.97 -54.25
C ALA A 162 -40.73 48.09 -54.41
N ARG A 163 -41.32 49.26 -54.13
CA ARG A 163 -42.78 49.49 -54.23
C ARG A 163 -43.25 49.96 -55.62
N ASP A 164 -42.35 50.29 -56.54
CA ASP A 164 -42.70 50.82 -57.88
C ASP A 164 -42.10 50.01 -59.04
N SER A 165 -42.28 48.68 -59.06
CA SER A 165 -42.23 47.97 -60.34
C SER A 165 -43.13 46.73 -60.39
N ASN A 166 -44.11 46.82 -61.29
CA ASN A 166 -44.82 45.76 -61.99
C ASN A 166 -45.76 44.80 -61.23
N ARG A 167 -47.03 45.18 -61.28
CA ARG A 167 -48.16 44.32 -61.67
C ARG A 167 -47.77 43.39 -62.83
N LYS A 168 -47.70 42.09 -62.57
CA LYS A 168 -48.14 41.06 -63.52
C LYS A 168 -48.73 39.91 -62.73
N ALA A 169 -49.93 39.50 -63.12
CA ALA A 169 -50.69 38.44 -62.47
C ALA A 169 -49.96 37.10 -62.61
N GLU A 170 -49.75 36.43 -61.49
CA GLU A 170 -49.28 35.05 -61.41
C GLU A 170 -50.08 34.35 -60.29
N PRO A 171 -50.41 33.05 -60.43
CA PRO A 171 -51.58 32.43 -59.83
C PRO A 171 -51.45 32.17 -58.33
N GLU A 172 -52.60 32.03 -57.66
CA GLU A 172 -52.74 31.66 -56.26
C GLU A 172 -51.83 30.47 -55.87
N PRO A 173 -51.17 30.53 -54.70
CA PRO A 173 -50.44 29.38 -54.17
C PRO A 173 -51.45 28.26 -53.85
N PRO A 174 -51.17 26.99 -54.20
CA PRO A 174 -52.05 25.89 -53.85
C PRO A 174 -52.15 25.79 -52.33
N LYS A 175 -53.39 25.75 -51.82
CA LYS A 175 -53.69 25.51 -50.41
C LYS A 175 -52.89 24.29 -49.92
N PRO A 176 -52.21 24.38 -48.76
CA PRO A 176 -51.49 23.24 -48.21
C PRO A 176 -52.50 22.13 -47.91
N LEU A 177 -52.42 21.04 -48.67
CA LEU A 177 -53.10 19.80 -48.32
C LEU A 177 -52.40 19.27 -47.06
N LEU A 178 -53.16 19.12 -45.98
CA LEU A 178 -52.72 18.34 -44.82
C LEU A 178 -52.45 16.92 -45.29
N VAL A 179 -51.20 16.61 -45.60
CA VAL A 179 -50.73 15.24 -45.69
C VAL A 179 -50.80 14.71 -44.27
N GLN A 180 -51.90 14.05 -43.94
CA GLN A 180 -51.96 13.17 -42.79
C GLN A 180 -50.97 12.04 -43.13
N VAL A 181 -49.76 12.17 -42.62
CA VAL A 181 -48.80 11.07 -42.57
C VAL A 181 -49.47 10.05 -41.68
N GLU A 182 -50.16 9.10 -42.30
CA GLU A 182 -50.63 7.92 -41.63
C GLU A 182 -49.36 7.19 -41.22
N GLU A 183 -48.91 7.42 -39.98
CA GLU A 183 -47.80 6.73 -39.38
C GLU A 183 -48.09 5.25 -39.56
N ARG A 184 -47.41 4.65 -40.53
CA ARG A 184 -47.54 3.25 -40.87
C ARG A 184 -47.15 2.53 -39.58
N ARG A 185 -48.15 2.04 -38.83
CA ARG A 185 -47.93 1.37 -37.55
C ARG A 185 -46.81 0.36 -37.79
N PRO A 186 -45.66 0.49 -37.10
CA PRO A 186 -44.52 -0.37 -37.37
C PRO A 186 -45.01 -1.82 -37.32
N GLY A 187 -44.64 -2.62 -38.31
CA GLY A 187 -45.10 -4.00 -38.37
C GLY A 187 -44.77 -4.72 -37.05
N PRO A 188 -45.52 -5.76 -36.63
CA PRO A 188 -45.20 -6.52 -35.41
C PRO A 188 -43.73 -6.99 -35.37
N LEU A 189 -43.14 -7.23 -36.55
CA LEU A 189 -41.73 -7.58 -36.71
C LEU A 189 -40.78 -6.38 -36.49
N GLU A 190 -41.12 -5.18 -36.96
CA GLU A 190 -40.31 -3.96 -36.75
C GLU A 190 -40.34 -3.50 -35.29
N LEU A 191 -41.48 -3.62 -34.62
CA LEU A 191 -41.60 -3.41 -33.17
C LEU A 191 -40.74 -4.41 -32.40
N ALA A 192 -40.79 -5.69 -32.78
CA ALA A 192 -39.96 -6.73 -32.16
C ALA A 192 -38.46 -6.45 -32.35
N THR A 193 -38.01 -6.07 -33.55
CA THR A 193 -36.59 -5.77 -33.78
C THR A 193 -36.14 -4.51 -33.04
N THR A 194 -36.98 -3.48 -32.95
CA THR A 194 -36.64 -2.22 -32.27
C THR A 194 -36.50 -2.39 -30.76
N VAL A 195 -37.28 -3.30 -30.16
CA VAL A 195 -37.23 -3.59 -28.71
C VAL A 195 -36.22 -4.69 -28.37
N LEU A 196 -36.11 -5.75 -29.17
CA LEU A 196 -35.20 -6.86 -28.88
C LEU A 196 -33.73 -6.52 -29.21
N ALA A 197 -33.44 -5.75 -30.25
CA ALA A 197 -32.05 -5.54 -30.69
C ALA A 197 -31.16 -4.88 -29.62
N PRO A 198 -31.57 -3.84 -28.88
CA PRO A 198 -30.74 -3.23 -27.82
C PRO A 198 -30.53 -4.14 -26.61
N VAL A 199 -31.46 -5.05 -26.32
CA VAL A 199 -31.42 -5.94 -25.15
C VAL A 199 -30.72 -7.26 -25.45
N ALA A 200 -30.73 -7.70 -26.71
CA ALA A 200 -30.18 -8.98 -27.15
C ALA A 200 -28.68 -9.11 -26.84
N GLN A 201 -27.88 -8.07 -27.08
CA GLN A 201 -26.45 -8.13 -26.85
C GLN A 201 -26.08 -8.24 -25.35
N PRO A 202 -26.59 -7.39 -24.44
CA PRO A 202 -26.40 -7.56 -23.00
C PRO A 202 -26.89 -8.92 -22.49
N LEU A 203 -28.03 -9.40 -23.00
CA LEU A 203 -28.60 -10.70 -22.61
C LEU A 203 -27.72 -11.88 -23.07
N ALA A 204 -27.18 -11.82 -24.28
CA ALA A 204 -26.23 -12.81 -24.79
C ALA A 204 -24.96 -12.85 -23.92
N THR A 205 -24.39 -11.67 -23.62
CA THR A 205 -23.23 -11.56 -22.71
C THR A 205 -23.53 -12.11 -21.32
N ALA A 206 -24.70 -11.78 -20.75
CA ALA A 206 -25.12 -12.32 -19.46
C ALA A 206 -25.26 -13.85 -19.50
N GLY A 207 -25.85 -14.40 -20.57
CA GLY A 207 -25.95 -15.84 -20.79
C GLY A 207 -24.57 -16.51 -20.82
N ILE A 208 -23.61 -15.93 -21.54
CA ILE A 208 -22.21 -16.41 -21.56
C ILE A 208 -21.60 -16.35 -20.15
N VAL A 209 -21.76 -15.24 -19.43
CA VAL A 209 -21.28 -15.10 -18.05
C VAL A 209 -21.83 -16.21 -17.16
N PHE A 210 -23.14 -16.50 -17.23
CA PHE A 210 -23.75 -17.56 -16.41
C PHE A 210 -23.28 -18.96 -16.79
N VAL A 211 -23.11 -19.24 -18.08
CA VAL A 211 -22.56 -20.53 -18.54
C VAL A 211 -21.13 -20.69 -18.04
N VAL A 212 -20.26 -19.69 -18.23
CA VAL A 212 -18.88 -19.70 -17.76
C VAL A 212 -18.82 -19.82 -16.23
N LEU A 213 -19.65 -19.06 -15.52
CA LEU A 213 -19.79 -19.13 -14.06
C LEU A 213 -20.17 -20.53 -13.60
N LEU A 214 -21.15 -21.16 -14.25
CA LEU A 214 -21.55 -22.53 -13.94
C LEU A 214 -20.39 -23.51 -14.11
N PHE A 215 -19.63 -23.42 -15.21
CA PHE A 215 -18.44 -24.25 -15.41
C PHE A 215 -17.34 -23.98 -14.37
N ILE A 216 -17.05 -22.72 -14.06
CA ILE A 216 -16.05 -22.33 -13.05
C ILE A 216 -16.43 -22.87 -11.67
N LEU A 217 -17.69 -22.75 -11.27
CA LEU A 217 -18.17 -23.30 -9.98
C LEU A 217 -18.11 -24.83 -9.97
N MET A 218 -18.53 -25.46 -11.07
CA MET A 218 -18.56 -26.92 -11.19
C MET A 218 -17.15 -27.51 -11.15
N GLN A 219 -16.19 -26.89 -11.84
CA GLN A 219 -14.80 -27.34 -11.94
C GLN A 219 -13.84 -26.56 -11.02
N ARG A 220 -14.35 -25.87 -9.99
CA ARG A 220 -13.54 -24.99 -9.12
C ARG A 220 -12.29 -25.68 -8.56
N GLU A 221 -12.42 -26.92 -8.10
CA GLU A 221 -11.32 -27.72 -7.56
C GLU A 221 -10.30 -28.08 -8.66
N ASP A 222 -10.74 -28.59 -9.81
CA ASP A 222 -9.85 -28.94 -10.93
C ASP A 222 -9.13 -27.72 -11.52
N LEU A 223 -9.84 -26.59 -11.67
CA LEU A 223 -9.26 -25.34 -12.16
C LEU A 223 -8.20 -24.81 -11.20
N ARG A 224 -8.46 -24.89 -9.90
CA ARG A 224 -7.48 -24.54 -8.86
C ARG A 224 -6.24 -25.43 -8.96
N ASP A 225 -6.40 -26.74 -9.03
CA ASP A 225 -5.28 -27.68 -9.08
C ASP A 225 -4.42 -27.47 -10.33
N ARG A 226 -5.06 -27.19 -11.47
CA ARG A 226 -4.37 -26.82 -12.72
C ARG A 226 -3.62 -25.51 -12.60
N LEU A 227 -4.20 -24.49 -11.96
CA LEU A 227 -3.55 -23.20 -11.72
C LEU A 227 -2.33 -23.35 -10.80
N ILE A 228 -2.43 -24.14 -9.72
CA ILE A 228 -1.31 -24.45 -8.81
C ILE A 228 -0.17 -25.12 -9.59
N ARG A 229 -0.49 -26.08 -10.46
CA ARG A 229 0.51 -26.76 -11.29
C ARG A 229 1.15 -25.83 -12.32
N LEU A 230 0.41 -24.85 -12.87
CA LEU A 230 0.92 -23.87 -13.83
C LEU A 230 1.81 -22.81 -13.17
N ALA A 231 1.47 -22.41 -11.94
CA ALA A 231 2.22 -21.44 -11.14
C ALA A 231 3.63 -21.95 -10.77
N GLY A 232 3.83 -23.27 -10.80
CA GLY A 232 5.14 -23.92 -10.77
C GLY A 232 5.85 -23.74 -9.43
N SER A 233 5.72 -24.72 -8.54
CA SER A 233 6.55 -24.74 -7.32
C SER A 233 7.03 -26.15 -7.00
N SER A 234 8.31 -26.22 -6.60
CA SER A 234 8.97 -27.33 -5.94
C SER A 234 8.37 -27.68 -4.57
N ASP A 235 7.39 -26.90 -4.09
CA ASP A 235 6.69 -27.06 -2.82
C ASP A 235 5.17 -26.88 -3.01
N LEU A 236 4.52 -27.95 -3.46
CA LEU A 236 3.08 -27.97 -3.76
C LEU A 236 2.23 -27.60 -2.54
N HIS A 237 2.70 -27.89 -1.33
CA HIS A 237 1.97 -27.66 -0.09
C HIS A 237 1.85 -26.16 0.20
N ARG A 238 2.97 -25.42 0.15
CA ARG A 238 2.98 -23.97 0.37
C ARG A 238 2.11 -23.23 -0.63
N THR A 239 2.22 -23.54 -1.94
CA THR A 239 1.42 -22.88 -2.98
C THR A 239 -0.07 -23.20 -2.86
N THR A 240 -0.42 -24.41 -2.44
CA THR A 240 -1.83 -24.80 -2.24
C THR A 240 -2.46 -24.02 -1.09
N VAL A 241 -1.78 -23.93 0.06
CA VAL A 241 -2.26 -23.18 1.23
C VAL A 241 -2.36 -21.68 0.92
N ALA A 242 -1.34 -21.13 0.25
CA ALA A 242 -1.30 -19.75 -0.24
C ALA A 242 -2.49 -19.41 -1.16
N MET A 243 -2.76 -20.22 -2.19
CA MET A 243 -3.86 -19.95 -3.12
C MET A 243 -5.24 -20.09 -2.47
N ASP A 244 -5.42 -21.01 -1.52
CA ASP A 244 -6.69 -21.12 -0.79
C ASP A 244 -6.93 -19.92 0.13
N ASP A 245 -5.86 -19.42 0.76
CA ASP A 245 -5.95 -18.24 1.59
C ASP A 245 -6.28 -17.00 0.74
N ALA A 246 -5.61 -16.83 -0.39
CA ALA A 246 -5.94 -15.83 -1.41
C ALA A 246 -7.42 -15.87 -1.82
N ALA A 247 -7.92 -17.04 -2.21
CA ALA A 247 -9.31 -17.20 -2.65
C ALA A 247 -10.33 -16.88 -1.55
N ARG A 248 -10.05 -17.26 -0.30
CA ARG A 248 -10.92 -16.95 0.85
C ARG A 248 -10.94 -15.45 1.15
N ARG A 249 -9.79 -14.77 1.06
CA ARG A 249 -9.67 -13.32 1.25
C ARG A 249 -10.46 -12.55 0.19
N LEU A 250 -10.29 -12.91 -1.09
CA LEU A 250 -11.07 -12.33 -2.19
C LEU A 250 -12.57 -12.54 -1.99
N SER A 251 -12.99 -13.76 -1.62
CA SER A 251 -14.40 -14.06 -1.34
C SER A 251 -14.97 -13.21 -0.21
N ARG A 252 -14.24 -13.06 0.90
CA ARG A 252 -14.66 -12.20 2.02
C ARG A 252 -14.77 -10.74 1.62
N TYR A 253 -13.81 -10.23 0.86
CA TYR A 253 -13.83 -8.86 0.35
C TYR A 253 -15.05 -8.60 -0.55
N PHE A 254 -15.28 -9.42 -1.58
CA PHE A 254 -16.41 -9.23 -2.48
C PHE A 254 -17.76 -9.41 -1.80
N LEU A 255 -17.87 -10.34 -0.84
CA LEU A 255 -19.08 -10.51 -0.06
C LEU A 255 -19.34 -9.31 0.85
N GLY A 256 -18.30 -8.77 1.49
CA GLY A 256 -18.37 -7.53 2.26
C GLY A 256 -18.80 -6.34 1.39
N GLN A 257 -18.24 -6.22 0.19
CA GLN A 257 -18.61 -5.17 -0.77
C GLN A 257 -20.05 -5.28 -1.23
N LEU A 258 -20.51 -6.48 -1.58
CA LEU A 258 -21.90 -6.70 -1.95
C LEU A 258 -22.85 -6.40 -0.78
N ALA A 259 -22.53 -6.86 0.43
CA ALA A 259 -23.35 -6.63 1.62
C ALA A 259 -23.44 -5.15 1.96
N LEU A 260 -22.31 -4.43 1.92
CA LEU A 260 -22.25 -3.01 2.21
C LEU A 260 -23.00 -2.17 1.16
N ASN A 261 -22.78 -2.46 -0.13
CA ASN A 261 -23.50 -1.77 -1.21
C ASN A 261 -25.00 -2.06 -1.18
N SER A 262 -25.39 -3.27 -0.78
CA SER A 262 -26.79 -3.64 -0.58
C SER A 262 -27.40 -2.88 0.59
N ALA A 263 -26.72 -2.82 1.73
CA ALA A 263 -27.16 -2.05 2.89
C ALA A 263 -27.30 -0.56 2.54
N PHE A 264 -26.33 0.01 1.83
CA PHE A 264 -26.40 1.38 1.32
C PHE A 264 -27.64 1.61 0.44
N GLY A 265 -27.85 0.75 -0.55
CA GLY A 265 -29.02 0.84 -1.44
C GLY A 265 -30.35 0.74 -0.69
N VAL A 266 -30.44 -0.12 0.32
CA VAL A 266 -31.62 -0.23 1.19
C VAL A 266 -31.82 1.04 2.01
N VAL A 267 -30.78 1.58 2.64
CA VAL A 267 -30.86 2.81 3.44
C VAL A 267 -31.27 4.00 2.57
N ILE A 268 -30.68 4.14 1.38
CA ILE A 268 -31.06 5.19 0.41
C ILE A 268 -32.50 4.99 -0.05
N GLY A 269 -32.91 3.78 -0.43
CA GLY A 269 -34.27 3.50 -0.84
C GLY A 269 -35.30 3.81 0.24
N VAL A 270 -35.05 3.40 1.48
CA VAL A 270 -35.92 3.71 2.64
C VAL A 270 -35.93 5.22 2.92
N GLY A 271 -34.78 5.89 2.86
CA GLY A 271 -34.69 7.34 3.04
C GLY A 271 -35.47 8.12 2.00
N LEU A 272 -35.34 7.76 0.72
CA LEU A 272 -36.10 8.35 -0.39
C LEU A 272 -37.60 8.09 -0.27
N TRP A 273 -37.98 6.90 0.21
CA TRP A 273 -39.38 6.56 0.49
C TRP A 273 -39.96 7.45 1.60
N ILE A 274 -39.20 7.69 2.68
CA ILE A 274 -39.61 8.60 3.78
C ILE A 274 -39.74 10.04 3.29
N ILE A 275 -38.84 10.50 2.41
CA ILE A 275 -38.89 11.84 1.81
C ILE A 275 -40.05 11.99 0.81
N GLY A 276 -40.53 10.87 0.26
CA GLY A 276 -41.62 10.83 -0.74
C GLY A 276 -41.15 10.95 -2.18
N VAL A 277 -39.86 10.70 -2.47
CA VAL A 277 -39.34 10.70 -3.84
C VAL A 277 -39.93 9.51 -4.62
N PRO A 278 -40.43 9.69 -5.85
CA PRO A 278 -41.00 8.60 -6.64
C PRO A 278 -39.96 7.51 -6.96
N SER A 279 -40.44 6.27 -7.05
CA SER A 279 -39.63 5.09 -7.34
C SER A 279 -38.40 4.93 -6.42
N PRO A 280 -38.59 4.92 -5.09
CA PRO A 280 -37.48 4.84 -4.14
C PRO A 280 -36.69 3.53 -4.27
N VAL A 281 -37.36 2.44 -4.67
CA VAL A 281 -36.73 1.13 -4.88
C VAL A 281 -35.79 1.17 -6.09
N LEU A 282 -36.18 1.81 -7.19
CA LEU A 282 -35.34 2.02 -8.37
C LEU A 282 -34.06 2.74 -7.98
N TRP A 283 -34.17 3.83 -7.23
CA TRP A 283 -33.02 4.63 -6.82
C TRP A 283 -32.15 3.92 -5.79
N GLY A 284 -32.73 3.12 -4.89
CA GLY A 284 -31.96 2.27 -3.98
C GLY A 284 -31.16 1.18 -4.71
N ILE A 285 -31.76 0.52 -5.71
CA ILE A 285 -31.07 -0.45 -6.56
C ILE A 285 -30.02 0.23 -7.43
N PHE A 286 -30.33 1.38 -8.01
CA PHE A 286 -29.40 2.17 -8.80
C PHE A 286 -28.19 2.59 -7.96
N ALA A 287 -28.42 3.03 -6.73
CA ALA A 287 -27.37 3.37 -5.78
C ALA A 287 -26.48 2.17 -5.43
N LEU A 288 -27.08 1.00 -5.16
CA LEU A 288 -26.36 -0.26 -4.96
C LEU A 288 -25.42 -0.56 -6.14
N VAL A 289 -25.94 -0.50 -7.37
CA VAL A 289 -25.19 -0.82 -8.59
C VAL A 289 -24.10 0.22 -8.85
N MET A 290 -24.43 1.51 -8.75
CA MET A 290 -23.47 2.60 -8.98
C MET A 290 -22.33 2.58 -7.98
N ARG A 291 -22.52 2.13 -6.74
CA ARG A 291 -21.45 2.05 -5.74
C ARG A 291 -20.37 1.01 -6.04
N PHE A 292 -20.55 0.16 -7.06
CA PHE A 292 -19.44 -0.64 -7.58
C PHE A 292 -18.48 0.17 -8.46
N VAL A 293 -18.89 1.35 -8.95
CA VAL A 293 -18.05 2.24 -9.75
C VAL A 293 -17.19 3.12 -8.83
N PRO A 294 -15.85 3.00 -8.86
CA PRO A 294 -14.97 3.77 -7.99
C PRO A 294 -15.07 5.28 -8.23
N TYR A 295 -14.97 6.08 -7.16
CA TYR A 295 -14.96 7.56 -7.11
C TYR A 295 -16.22 8.28 -7.63
N ILE A 296 -16.83 7.81 -8.70
CA ILE A 296 -17.93 8.47 -9.42
C ILE A 296 -19.27 7.90 -9.00
N GLY A 297 -19.31 6.64 -8.57
CA GLY A 297 -20.53 5.89 -8.28
C GLY A 297 -21.47 6.58 -7.31
N ALA A 298 -20.95 6.99 -6.15
CA ALA A 298 -21.74 7.68 -5.13
C ALA A 298 -22.33 9.01 -5.64
N PHE A 299 -21.52 9.82 -6.32
CA PHE A 299 -21.98 11.08 -6.90
C PHE A 299 -23.08 10.84 -7.94
N LEU A 300 -22.86 9.92 -8.88
CA LEU A 300 -23.84 9.62 -9.92
C LEU A 300 -25.13 9.03 -9.35
N SER A 301 -25.04 8.26 -8.25
CA SER A 301 -26.20 7.74 -7.53
C SER A 301 -27.05 8.81 -6.86
N ALA A 302 -26.47 9.95 -6.49
CA ALA A 302 -27.19 11.07 -5.86
C ALA A 302 -27.79 12.05 -6.87
N VAL A 303 -27.09 12.30 -7.98
CA VAL A 303 -27.48 13.31 -8.98
C VAL A 303 -28.90 13.06 -9.52
N LEU A 304 -29.19 11.83 -9.94
CA LEU A 304 -30.47 11.53 -10.59
C LEU A 304 -31.67 11.58 -9.63
N PRO A 305 -31.62 11.00 -8.40
CA PRO A 305 -32.68 11.21 -7.40
C PRO A 305 -32.88 12.67 -7.01
N ILE A 306 -31.81 13.45 -6.86
CA ILE A 306 -31.89 14.89 -6.53
C ILE A 306 -32.56 15.67 -7.68
N ALA A 307 -32.19 15.36 -8.92
CA ALA A 307 -32.82 15.96 -10.11
C ALA A 307 -34.31 15.60 -10.20
N LEU A 308 -34.66 14.34 -9.91
CA LEU A 308 -36.06 13.92 -9.86
C LEU A 308 -36.82 14.64 -8.74
N ALA A 309 -36.25 14.73 -7.53
CA ALA A 309 -36.84 15.49 -6.42
C ALA A 309 -37.12 16.96 -6.82
N ALA A 310 -36.22 17.57 -7.60
CA ALA A 310 -36.40 18.92 -8.11
C ALA A 310 -37.55 19.05 -9.11
N ALA A 311 -37.82 17.98 -9.87
CA ALA A 311 -38.86 17.92 -10.88
C ALA A 311 -40.23 17.49 -10.34
N VAL A 312 -40.27 16.81 -9.18
CA VAL A 312 -41.51 16.32 -8.58
C VAL A 312 -42.14 17.35 -7.66
N ASP A 313 -41.35 17.94 -6.76
CA ASP A 313 -41.82 18.90 -5.77
C ASP A 313 -41.66 20.35 -6.27
N PRO A 314 -42.73 21.18 -6.27
CA PRO A 314 -42.62 22.61 -6.54
C PRO A 314 -41.69 23.33 -5.53
N GLY A 315 -41.60 22.83 -4.30
CA GLY A 315 -40.73 23.34 -3.24
C GLY A 315 -39.27 22.91 -3.36
N TRP A 316 -38.41 23.45 -2.48
CA TRP A 316 -37.00 23.05 -2.36
C TRP A 316 -36.75 22.03 -1.25
N SER A 317 -37.75 21.74 -0.42
CA SER A 317 -37.62 20.84 0.73
C SER A 317 -37.25 19.43 0.29
N MET A 318 -37.93 18.87 -0.71
CA MET A 318 -37.62 17.52 -1.20
C MET A 318 -36.19 17.42 -1.75
N VAL A 319 -35.74 18.45 -2.48
CA VAL A 319 -34.37 18.53 -3.02
C VAL A 319 -33.34 18.58 -1.89
N LEU A 320 -33.55 19.47 -0.91
CA LEU A 320 -32.62 19.67 0.20
C LEU A 320 -32.57 18.44 1.12
N SER A 321 -33.71 17.83 1.43
CA SER A 321 -33.77 16.58 2.21
C SER A 321 -33.11 15.42 1.46
N THR A 322 -33.32 15.31 0.15
CA THR A 322 -32.66 14.27 -0.67
C THR A 322 -31.15 14.49 -0.73
N PHE A 323 -30.70 15.73 -0.95
CA PHE A 323 -29.29 16.08 -0.88
C PHE A 323 -28.69 15.75 0.49
N LEU A 324 -29.37 16.13 1.57
CA LEU A 324 -28.92 15.87 2.93
C LEU A 324 -28.83 14.37 3.24
N LEU A 325 -29.77 13.56 2.73
CA LEU A 325 -29.73 12.10 2.86
C LEU A 325 -28.41 11.54 2.29
N PHE A 326 -28.07 11.87 1.05
CA PHE A 326 -26.82 11.40 0.44
C PHE A 326 -25.58 12.03 1.10
N ALA A 327 -25.63 13.32 1.43
CA ALA A 327 -24.52 14.04 2.05
C ALA A 327 -24.20 13.56 3.47
N LEU A 328 -25.14 12.93 4.18
CA LEU A 328 -24.91 12.32 5.48
C LEU A 328 -24.54 10.83 5.36
N VAL A 329 -25.30 10.07 4.56
CA VAL A 329 -25.12 8.61 4.48
C VAL A 329 -23.79 8.26 3.81
N GLU A 330 -23.40 8.95 2.73
CA GLU A 330 -22.17 8.61 1.99
C GLU A 330 -20.90 8.80 2.84
N PRO A 331 -20.67 9.93 3.53
CA PRO A 331 -19.49 10.07 4.38
C PRO A 331 -19.49 9.10 5.57
N ILE A 332 -20.64 8.84 6.20
CA ILE A 332 -20.73 7.86 7.30
C ILE A 332 -20.33 6.48 6.80
N VAL A 333 -20.85 6.06 5.67
CA VAL A 333 -20.54 4.75 5.10
C VAL A 333 -19.07 4.70 4.67
N GLY A 334 -18.61 5.67 3.89
CA GLY A 334 -17.26 5.70 3.33
C GLY A 334 -16.12 5.90 4.35
N GLN A 335 -16.35 6.70 5.40
CA GLN A 335 -15.29 7.05 6.37
C GLN A 335 -15.37 6.28 7.69
N ILE A 336 -16.55 5.75 8.05
CA ILE A 336 -16.75 5.04 9.32
C ILE A 336 -17.02 3.56 9.06
N ILE A 337 -18.02 3.22 8.25
CA ILE A 337 -18.45 1.82 8.10
C ILE A 337 -17.47 1.02 7.24
N GLU A 338 -16.98 1.57 6.14
CA GLU A 338 -16.03 0.89 5.24
C GLU A 338 -14.75 0.45 5.97
N PRO A 339 -14.04 1.30 6.73
CA PRO A 339 -12.89 0.87 7.51
C PRO A 339 -13.20 -0.22 8.54
N LEU A 340 -14.39 -0.18 9.15
CA LEU A 340 -14.83 -1.19 10.13
C LEU A 340 -15.13 -2.54 9.48
N VAL A 341 -15.69 -2.54 8.27
CA VAL A 341 -16.06 -3.78 7.54
C VAL A 341 -14.85 -4.43 6.88
N TYR A 342 -13.95 -3.65 6.30
CA TYR A 342 -12.81 -4.17 5.55
C TYR A 342 -11.54 -4.32 6.39
N GLY A 343 -11.49 -3.76 7.60
CA GLY A 343 -10.22 -3.49 8.28
C GLY A 343 -9.44 -2.41 7.54
N HIS A 344 -8.23 -2.08 8.01
CA HIS A 344 -7.40 -1.03 7.38
C HIS A 344 -6.95 -1.42 5.97
N SER A 345 -7.81 -1.11 4.98
CA SER A 345 -7.65 -1.25 3.53
C SER A 345 -7.38 -2.68 3.02
N THR A 346 -7.82 -2.96 1.79
CA THR A 346 -7.52 -4.20 1.04
C THR A 346 -6.03 -4.41 0.74
N GLY A 347 -5.15 -3.61 1.36
CA GLY A 347 -3.73 -3.54 1.11
C GLY A 347 -3.38 -2.95 -0.25
N VAL A 348 -4.30 -2.25 -0.92
CA VAL A 348 -4.07 -1.57 -2.21
C VAL A 348 -3.95 -0.07 -1.96
N SER A 349 -2.91 0.56 -2.49
CA SER A 349 -2.70 2.01 -2.29
C SER A 349 -3.80 2.84 -2.99
N PRO A 350 -4.27 3.96 -2.41
CA PRO A 350 -5.23 4.85 -3.07
C PRO A 350 -4.76 5.32 -4.46
N PHE A 351 -3.46 5.53 -4.62
CA PHE A 351 -2.85 5.87 -5.91
C PHE A 351 -3.02 4.72 -6.92
N SER A 352 -2.79 3.49 -6.47
CA SER A 352 -2.95 2.27 -7.25
C SER A 352 -4.39 2.06 -7.71
N VAL A 353 -5.38 2.41 -6.89
CA VAL A 353 -6.80 2.38 -7.28
C VAL A 353 -7.09 3.40 -8.39
N LEU A 354 -6.53 4.61 -8.31
CA LEU A 354 -6.69 5.64 -9.35
C LEU A 354 -6.06 5.21 -10.68
N VAL A 355 -4.79 4.79 -10.65
CA VAL A 355 -4.06 4.32 -11.85
C VAL A 355 -4.77 3.12 -12.47
N SER A 356 -5.22 2.18 -11.63
CA SER A 356 -6.00 1.03 -12.05
C SER A 356 -7.31 1.45 -12.73
N ALA A 357 -8.08 2.37 -12.14
CA ALA A 357 -9.31 2.87 -12.74
C ALA A 357 -9.08 3.46 -14.12
N LEU A 358 -8.02 4.26 -14.30
CA LEU A 358 -7.65 4.81 -15.61
C LEU A 358 -7.26 3.70 -16.61
N PHE A 359 -6.40 2.76 -16.19
CA PHE A 359 -5.93 1.67 -17.02
C PHE A 359 -7.06 0.74 -17.49
N TRP A 360 -7.91 0.25 -16.58
CA TRP A 360 -8.99 -0.65 -16.95
C TRP A 360 -10.10 0.06 -17.73
N THR A 361 -10.38 1.34 -17.45
CA THR A 361 -11.32 2.13 -18.27
C THR A 361 -10.83 2.26 -19.70
N TRP A 362 -9.53 2.52 -19.90
CA TRP A 362 -8.94 2.56 -21.22
C TRP A 362 -8.99 1.18 -21.92
N LEU A 363 -8.76 0.10 -21.18
CA LEU A 363 -8.70 -1.26 -21.73
C LEU A 363 -10.08 -1.81 -22.12
N TRP A 364 -11.06 -1.73 -21.20
CA TRP A 364 -12.37 -2.40 -21.31
C TRP A 364 -13.57 -1.43 -21.20
N GLY A 365 -13.34 -0.11 -21.23
CA GLY A 365 -14.40 0.89 -21.18
C GLY A 365 -15.12 0.95 -19.82
N PRO A 366 -16.43 1.26 -19.80
CA PRO A 366 -17.21 1.35 -18.55
C PRO A 366 -17.20 0.06 -17.73
N VAL A 367 -17.16 -1.10 -18.40
CA VAL A 367 -17.07 -2.40 -17.71
C VAL A 367 -15.71 -2.54 -17.03
N GLY A 368 -14.62 -2.09 -17.66
CA GLY A 368 -13.31 -2.05 -17.04
C GLY A 368 -13.26 -1.16 -15.80
N LEU A 369 -13.91 0.00 -15.83
CA LEU A 369 -14.02 0.88 -14.66
C LEU A 369 -14.72 0.17 -13.48
N LEU A 370 -15.84 -0.50 -13.77
CA LEU A 370 -16.61 -1.28 -12.79
C LEU A 370 -15.77 -2.42 -12.18
N LEU A 371 -14.93 -3.06 -13.01
CA LEU A 371 -14.09 -4.18 -12.62
C LEU A 371 -12.69 -3.78 -12.14
N SER A 372 -12.36 -2.50 -12.10
CA SER A 372 -11.01 -2.01 -11.84
C SER A 372 -10.49 -2.45 -10.47
N THR A 373 -11.18 -2.05 -9.41
CA THR A 373 -10.85 -2.41 -8.03
C THR A 373 -10.82 -3.92 -7.82
N PRO A 374 -11.87 -4.70 -8.19
CA PRO A 374 -11.85 -6.14 -7.95
C PRO A 374 -10.71 -6.85 -8.69
N LEU A 375 -10.41 -6.46 -9.94
CA LEU A 375 -9.30 -7.06 -10.70
C LEU A 375 -7.93 -6.70 -10.13
N THR A 376 -7.72 -5.46 -9.72
CA THR A 376 -6.45 -5.05 -9.10
C THR A 376 -6.21 -5.74 -7.78
N VAL A 377 -7.24 -5.92 -6.95
CA VAL A 377 -7.12 -6.73 -5.73
C VAL A 377 -6.73 -8.18 -6.08
N CYS A 378 -7.34 -8.77 -7.11
CA CYS A 378 -6.95 -10.11 -7.57
C CYS A 378 -5.49 -10.18 -8.02
N LEU A 379 -5.02 -9.18 -8.77
CA LEU A 379 -3.64 -9.08 -9.25
C LEU A 379 -2.64 -8.90 -8.10
N VAL A 380 -2.94 -8.02 -7.13
CA VAL A 380 -2.10 -7.82 -5.94
C VAL A 380 -2.00 -9.09 -5.12
N VAL A 381 -3.13 -9.75 -4.86
CA VAL A 381 -3.14 -10.99 -4.09
C VAL A 381 -2.41 -12.12 -4.83
N LEU A 382 -2.49 -12.16 -6.16
CA LEU A 382 -1.71 -13.12 -6.95
C LEU A 382 -0.20 -12.83 -6.87
N GLY A 383 0.20 -11.55 -6.91
CA GLY A 383 1.59 -11.12 -6.75
C GLY A 383 2.21 -11.53 -5.42
N ARG A 384 1.43 -11.54 -4.33
CA ARG A 384 1.90 -12.00 -3.00
C ARG A 384 2.25 -13.47 -2.90
N HIS A 385 1.76 -14.29 -3.81
CA HIS A 385 1.88 -15.76 -3.71
C HIS A 385 2.59 -16.38 -4.91
N VAL A 386 2.99 -15.57 -5.89
CA VAL A 386 3.70 -16.01 -7.10
C VAL A 386 4.92 -15.12 -7.26
N ASP A 387 6.11 -15.68 -6.98
CA ASP A 387 7.39 -14.94 -6.97
C ASP A 387 7.62 -14.12 -8.26
N ARG A 388 7.23 -14.66 -9.42
CA ARG A 388 7.35 -13.96 -10.72
C ARG A 388 6.47 -12.72 -10.86
N LEU A 389 5.43 -12.60 -10.03
CA LEU A 389 4.44 -11.53 -10.02
C LEU A 389 4.57 -10.63 -8.79
N GLU A 390 5.59 -10.81 -7.95
CA GLU A 390 5.82 -10.02 -6.73
C GLU A 390 5.85 -8.52 -7.01
N PHE A 391 6.36 -8.12 -8.17
CA PHE A 391 6.34 -6.72 -8.62
C PHE A 391 4.95 -6.08 -8.63
N LEU A 392 3.87 -6.87 -8.80
CA LEU A 392 2.49 -6.38 -8.72
C LEU A 392 2.07 -6.07 -7.28
N ASP A 393 2.54 -6.84 -6.30
CA ASP A 393 2.35 -6.49 -4.89
C ASP A 393 3.14 -5.21 -4.61
N VAL A 394 4.43 -5.13 -4.96
CA VAL A 394 5.23 -3.92 -4.69
C VAL A 394 4.63 -2.66 -5.34
N LEU A 395 4.13 -2.75 -6.58
CA LEU A 395 3.61 -1.59 -7.32
C LEU A 395 2.23 -1.13 -6.85
N PHE A 396 1.35 -2.07 -6.51
CA PHE A 396 -0.06 -1.76 -6.23
C PHE A 396 -0.43 -1.87 -4.75
N SER A 397 0.44 -2.44 -3.92
CA SER A 397 0.20 -2.62 -2.50
C SER A 397 0.48 -1.34 -1.73
N ASN A 398 -0.16 -1.20 -0.57
CA ASN A 398 0.07 -0.10 0.36
C ASN A 398 1.16 -0.44 1.40
N ARG A 399 2.03 -1.41 1.10
CA ARG A 399 3.15 -1.80 1.96
C ARG A 399 4.30 -0.81 1.77
N PRO A 400 5.07 -0.51 2.84
CA PRO A 400 6.33 0.20 2.66
C PRO A 400 7.19 -0.59 1.68
N ALA A 401 7.64 0.07 0.61
CA ALA A 401 8.37 -0.56 -0.48
C ALA A 401 9.77 -1.06 -0.07
N LEU A 402 10.25 -0.60 1.09
CA LEU A 402 11.52 -0.96 1.69
C LEU A 402 11.28 -1.44 3.12
N THR A 403 12.05 -2.43 3.54
CA THR A 403 12.09 -2.89 4.94
C THR A 403 12.61 -1.78 5.87
N PRO A 404 12.33 -1.83 7.18
CA PRO A 404 12.89 -0.85 8.13
C PRO A 404 14.42 -0.73 8.05
N ILE A 405 15.10 -1.85 7.82
CA ILE A 405 16.56 -1.95 7.67
C ILE A 405 17.02 -1.20 6.41
N GLU A 406 16.37 -1.46 5.27
CA GLU A 406 16.70 -0.80 3.99
C GLU A 406 16.36 0.68 4.01
N ASN A 407 15.25 1.07 4.64
CA ASN A 407 14.86 2.46 4.78
C ASN A 407 15.90 3.21 5.63
N PHE A 408 16.26 2.68 6.79
CA PHE A 408 17.34 3.21 7.62
C PHE A 408 18.64 3.38 6.82
N TYR A 409 19.08 2.34 6.10
CA TYR A 409 20.29 2.42 5.28
C TYR A 409 20.19 3.49 4.18
N GLN A 410 19.04 3.60 3.50
CA GLN A 410 18.82 4.62 2.48
C GLN A 410 18.88 6.03 3.05
N ARG A 411 18.34 6.28 4.24
CA ARG A 411 18.42 7.60 4.90
C ARG A 411 19.86 7.96 5.24
N MET A 412 20.63 7.00 5.77
CA MET A 412 22.06 7.20 6.04
C MET A 412 22.85 7.51 4.76
N LEU A 413 22.46 6.92 3.62
CA LEU A 413 23.07 7.24 2.31
C LEU A 413 22.63 8.59 1.74
N ALA A 414 21.45 9.07 2.12
CA ALA A 414 20.89 10.34 1.65
C ALA A 414 21.42 11.54 2.44
N ASP A 415 22.21 11.31 3.50
CA ASP A 415 22.70 12.33 4.44
C ASP A 415 21.57 13.15 5.08
N ASP A 416 20.48 12.46 5.45
CA ASP A 416 19.31 13.06 6.09
C ASP A 416 19.11 12.46 7.50
N PRO A 417 19.84 12.96 8.52
CA PRO A 417 19.74 12.45 9.88
C PRO A 417 18.40 12.81 10.55
N GLU A 418 17.80 13.95 10.20
CA GLU A 418 16.49 14.39 10.73
C GLU A 418 15.40 13.40 10.32
N GLU A 419 15.35 13.02 9.05
CA GLU A 419 14.35 12.06 8.57
C GLU A 419 14.60 10.63 9.08
N ALA A 420 15.87 10.27 9.32
CA ALA A 420 16.22 9.03 10.00
C ALA A 420 15.73 9.02 11.47
N GLN A 421 15.83 10.15 12.17
CA GLN A 421 15.34 10.31 13.54
C GLN A 421 13.81 10.26 13.60
N GLU A 422 13.10 10.95 12.70
CA GLU A 422 11.64 10.87 12.61
C GLU A 422 11.18 9.41 12.42
N HIS A 423 11.85 8.66 11.54
CA HIS A 423 11.57 7.25 11.33
C HIS A 423 11.91 6.40 12.56
N ALA A 424 13.02 6.68 13.25
CA ALA A 424 13.39 6.01 14.50
C ALA A 424 12.30 6.22 15.55
N ASP A 425 11.81 7.45 15.73
CA ASP A 425 10.76 7.78 16.69
C ASP A 425 9.45 7.04 16.44
N LEU A 426 9.11 6.81 15.16
CA LEU A 426 7.92 6.05 14.77
C LEU A 426 8.07 4.57 15.13
N ILE A 427 9.25 3.97 14.92
CA ILE A 427 9.53 2.57 15.27
C ILE A 427 9.65 2.38 16.78
N LEU A 428 10.29 3.32 17.49
CA LEU A 428 10.44 3.33 18.95
C LEU A 428 9.13 3.58 19.72
N ARG A 429 8.00 3.76 19.04
CA ARG A 429 6.66 3.67 19.65
C ARG A 429 6.17 2.23 19.82
N GLU A 430 6.73 1.31 19.04
CA GLU A 430 6.33 -0.10 19.01
C GLU A 430 7.45 -1.03 19.47
N CYS A 431 8.69 -0.53 19.51
CA CYS A 431 9.89 -1.25 19.93
C CYS A 431 10.57 -0.58 21.12
N SER A 432 11.29 -1.37 21.92
CA SER A 432 12.27 -0.83 22.86
C SER A 432 13.50 -0.29 22.12
N LEU A 433 14.28 0.57 22.77
CA LEU A 433 15.49 1.16 22.20
C LEU A 433 16.52 0.09 21.82
N SER A 434 16.74 -0.88 22.72
CA SER A 434 17.62 -2.03 22.46
C SER A 434 17.20 -2.84 21.25
N ALA A 435 15.89 -3.09 21.09
CA ALA A 435 15.36 -3.87 19.99
C ALA A 435 15.48 -3.12 18.66
N TYR A 436 15.23 -1.81 18.64
CA TYR A 436 15.45 -0.97 17.45
C TYR A 436 16.91 -0.99 17.00
N TYR A 437 17.86 -0.85 17.93
CA TYR A 437 19.28 -0.88 17.59
C TYR A 437 19.72 -2.22 17.00
N ASP A 438 19.27 -3.32 17.59
CA ASP A 438 19.68 -4.66 17.18
C ASP A 438 18.99 -5.14 15.89
N ASP A 439 17.68 -4.88 15.76
CA ASP A 439 16.88 -5.36 14.63
C ASP A 439 16.89 -4.44 13.40
N VAL A 440 17.16 -3.14 13.57
CA VAL A 440 17.13 -2.17 12.46
C VAL A 440 18.50 -1.56 12.21
N VAL A 441 19.06 -0.87 13.22
CA VAL A 441 20.25 -0.03 13.03
C VAL A 441 21.48 -0.88 12.71
N LEU A 442 21.81 -1.89 13.51
CA LEU A 442 23.01 -2.69 13.28
C LEU A 442 22.96 -3.50 11.99
N LYS A 443 21.79 -4.07 11.64
CA LYS A 443 21.59 -4.75 10.35
C LYS A 443 21.75 -3.78 9.18
N GLY A 444 21.29 -2.53 9.32
CA GLY A 444 21.48 -1.49 8.32
C GLY A 444 22.94 -1.03 8.19
N LEU A 445 23.64 -0.89 9.31
CA LEU A 445 25.08 -0.60 9.31
C LEU A 445 25.90 -1.75 8.71
N GLU A 446 25.45 -3.00 8.87
CA GLU A 446 26.05 -4.15 8.21
C GLU A 446 25.90 -4.08 6.68
N LEU A 447 24.70 -3.73 6.17
CA LEU A 447 24.49 -3.48 4.73
C LEU A 447 25.45 -2.39 4.22
N ALA A 448 25.57 -1.27 4.94
CA ALA A 448 26.51 -0.21 4.61
C ALA A 448 27.97 -0.69 4.61
N SER A 449 28.35 -1.53 5.58
CA SER A 449 29.68 -2.11 5.71
C SER A 449 30.03 -3.04 4.55
N ARG A 450 29.08 -3.87 4.13
CA ARG A 450 29.20 -4.74 2.97
C ARG A 450 29.39 -3.94 1.68
N ASP A 451 28.66 -2.85 1.50
CA ASP A 451 28.75 -1.99 0.32
C ASP A 451 30.06 -1.21 0.26
N ALA A 452 30.54 -0.76 1.43
CA ALA A 452 31.88 -0.20 1.56
C ALA A 452 32.99 -1.21 1.21
N ALA A 453 32.84 -2.47 1.63
CA ALA A 453 33.80 -3.54 1.34
C ALA A 453 33.83 -3.92 -0.14
N ARG A 454 32.68 -3.84 -0.83
CA ARG A 454 32.57 -3.99 -2.29
C ARG A 454 33.15 -2.81 -3.08
N GLY A 455 33.51 -1.72 -2.40
CA GLY A 455 34.04 -0.50 -3.03
C GLY A 455 32.98 0.37 -3.70
N VAL A 456 31.70 0.17 -3.38
CA VAL A 456 30.57 0.95 -3.95
C VAL A 456 30.52 2.35 -3.36
N LEU A 457 30.82 2.49 -2.07
CA LEU A 457 30.73 3.76 -1.34
C LEU A 457 32.00 4.61 -1.48
N THR A 458 31.84 5.88 -1.81
CA THR A 458 32.94 6.86 -1.86
C THR A 458 33.46 7.19 -0.45
N PRO A 459 34.67 7.77 -0.32
CA PRO A 459 35.16 8.21 0.99
C PRO A 459 34.26 9.26 1.66
N SER A 460 33.71 10.21 0.89
CA SER A 460 32.79 11.23 1.44
C SER A 460 31.51 10.60 1.98
N GLN A 461 30.90 9.66 1.24
CA GLN A 461 29.71 8.93 1.69
C GLN A 461 29.97 8.14 2.97
N LYS A 462 31.17 7.57 3.14
CA LYS A 462 31.52 6.87 4.39
C LYS A 462 31.64 7.80 5.59
N ASP A 463 32.09 9.04 5.36
CA ASP A 463 32.19 10.05 6.41
C ASP A 463 30.83 10.67 6.73
N GLU A 464 29.99 10.91 5.71
CA GLU A 464 28.58 11.31 5.84
C GLU A 464 27.79 10.29 6.68
N ILE A 465 27.78 9.01 6.26
CA ILE A 465 27.11 7.93 7.03
C ILE A 465 27.60 7.89 8.48
N ARG A 466 28.90 8.06 8.73
CA ARG A 466 29.46 8.06 10.09
C ARG A 466 28.96 9.24 10.90
N ALA A 467 28.87 10.42 10.30
CA ALA A 467 28.34 11.60 10.96
C ALA A 467 26.84 11.43 11.27
N SER A 468 26.04 10.96 10.31
CA SER A 468 24.59 10.77 10.47
C SER A 468 24.25 9.74 11.55
N ILE A 469 24.97 8.60 11.62
CA ILE A 469 24.74 7.63 12.71
C ILE A 469 25.18 8.16 14.07
N THR A 470 26.24 8.96 14.12
CA THR A 470 26.68 9.56 15.39
C THR A 470 25.63 10.54 15.91
N ALA A 471 25.12 11.41 15.03
CA ALA A 471 24.02 12.31 15.36
C ALA A 471 22.77 11.55 15.83
N LEU A 472 22.36 10.51 15.10
CA LEU A 472 21.19 9.70 15.50
C LEU A 472 21.36 9.06 16.88
N VAL A 473 22.56 8.56 17.22
CA VAL A 473 22.82 7.97 18.53
C VAL A 473 22.78 9.02 19.64
N GLU A 474 23.35 10.22 19.40
CA GLU A 474 23.29 11.36 20.31
C GLU A 474 21.84 11.80 20.54
N ASP A 475 21.05 11.92 19.47
CA ASP A 475 19.64 12.32 19.53
C ASP A 475 18.76 11.32 20.29
N LEU A 476 19.12 10.02 20.28
CA LEU A 476 18.44 8.96 21.01
C LEU A 476 18.95 8.78 22.45
N GLU A 477 19.89 9.61 22.92
CA GLU A 477 20.49 9.47 24.25
C GLU A 477 19.51 9.71 25.40
N ASP A 478 18.50 10.55 25.23
CA ASP A 478 17.49 10.82 26.27
C ASP A 478 16.38 9.76 26.34
N ARG A 479 16.28 8.85 25.36
CA ARG A 479 15.21 7.82 25.29
C ARG A 479 15.46 6.66 26.26
N GLU A 480 14.46 6.29 27.06
CA GLU A 480 14.53 5.10 27.92
C GLU A 480 14.35 3.80 27.12
N ASP A 481 15.01 2.72 27.55
CA ASP A 481 14.86 1.37 26.98
C ASP A 481 13.68 0.62 27.63
N ALA A 482 12.47 1.16 27.46
CA ALA A 482 11.27 0.67 28.14
C ALA A 482 10.39 -0.22 27.23
N VAL A 483 9.47 -0.96 27.86
CA VAL A 483 8.37 -1.63 27.13
C VAL A 483 7.50 -0.54 26.51
N PRO A 484 7.18 -0.61 25.21
CA PRO A 484 6.27 0.34 24.59
C PRO A 484 4.91 0.39 25.31
N ASP A 485 4.33 1.58 25.45
CA ASP A 485 3.03 1.75 26.11
C ASP A 485 1.94 0.99 25.33
N PRO A 486 1.26 0.00 25.94
CA PRO A 486 0.20 -0.76 25.28
C PRO A 486 -1.02 0.10 24.89
N ALA A 487 -1.16 1.32 25.43
CA ALA A 487 -2.18 2.28 25.06
C ALA A 487 -1.77 3.16 23.86
N SER A 488 -0.50 3.18 23.48
CA SER A 488 -0.06 3.80 22.25
C SER A 488 -0.63 3.00 21.07
N LYS A 489 -1.43 3.65 20.22
CA LYS A 489 -1.92 3.00 19.01
C LYS A 489 -0.68 2.64 18.18
N PRO A 490 -0.53 1.39 17.70
CA PRO A 490 0.55 1.06 16.79
C PRO A 490 0.55 2.09 15.66
N THR A 491 1.68 2.75 15.47
CA THR A 491 1.85 3.69 14.37
C THR A 491 2.00 2.84 13.12
N ARG A 492 0.86 2.60 12.48
CA ARG A 492 0.66 1.61 11.41
C ARG A 492 1.37 1.89 10.07
N LEU A 493 2.58 2.45 10.10
CA LEU A 493 3.47 2.55 8.94
C LEU A 493 3.78 1.17 8.35
N PHE A 494 3.82 0.13 9.19
CA PHE A 494 4.14 -1.25 8.80
C PHE A 494 2.96 -2.22 8.90
N ASP A 495 1.84 -1.80 9.48
CA ASP A 495 0.64 -2.60 9.77
C ASP A 495 -0.30 -2.77 8.55
N GLY A 496 0.21 -2.55 7.33
CA GLY A 496 -0.45 -2.94 6.08
C GLY A 496 -0.56 -4.47 5.89
N ALA A 497 -0.22 -5.24 6.93
CA ALA A 497 -0.23 -6.69 6.98
C ALA A 497 -1.64 -7.26 7.03
N GLY A 498 -2.27 -7.30 5.86
CA GLY A 498 -3.29 -8.28 5.50
C GLY A 498 -2.71 -9.56 4.87
N ALA A 499 -1.50 -10.02 5.22
CA ALA A 499 -0.92 -11.30 4.77
C ALA A 499 -0.03 -11.87 5.90
N ALA A 500 -0.22 -13.12 6.34
CA ALA A 500 0.51 -14.28 5.81
C ALA A 500 2.03 -14.04 5.90
N GLY A 501 2.63 -14.64 6.93
CA GLY A 501 3.75 -14.05 7.68
C GLY A 501 3.15 -13.54 8.98
N ASP A 502 3.64 -14.03 10.12
CA ASP A 502 3.20 -13.62 11.44
C ASP A 502 3.23 -12.09 11.57
N GLY A 503 2.46 -11.51 12.48
CA GLY A 503 2.58 -10.10 12.84
C GLY A 503 3.94 -9.83 13.48
N GLU A 504 5.01 -9.98 12.70
CA GLU A 504 6.37 -9.70 13.07
C GLU A 504 6.48 -8.17 13.13
N SER A 505 6.27 -7.66 14.34
CA SER A 505 6.78 -6.37 14.78
C SER A 505 8.15 -6.13 14.15
N ALA A 506 8.42 -4.87 13.76
CA ALA A 506 9.72 -4.47 13.20
C ALA A 506 10.90 -4.90 14.10
N CYS A 507 10.62 -5.11 15.40
CA CYS A 507 11.56 -5.68 16.36
C CYS A 507 10.98 -6.94 17.02
N LYS A 508 11.80 -7.99 17.08
CA LYS A 508 11.40 -9.32 17.57
C LYS A 508 11.50 -9.43 19.09
N ASN A 509 12.31 -8.57 19.68
CA ASN A 509 12.77 -8.64 21.05
C ASN A 509 12.18 -7.47 21.89
N GLY A 510 11.91 -7.71 23.18
CA GLY A 510 11.50 -6.66 24.13
C GLY A 510 12.67 -5.82 24.66
N PRO A 511 12.46 -4.97 25.68
CA PRO A 511 13.56 -4.31 26.36
C PRO A 511 14.47 -5.32 27.08
N ILE A 512 15.74 -4.97 27.21
CA ILE A 512 16.69 -5.72 28.06
C ILE A 512 16.45 -5.26 29.50
N ALA A 513 16.32 -6.21 30.43
CA ALA A 513 16.04 -5.91 31.83
C ALA A 513 17.13 -5.00 32.43
N ASP A 514 16.71 -3.96 33.13
CA ASP A 514 17.64 -3.12 33.89
C ASP A 514 18.12 -3.87 35.14
N PRO A 515 19.40 -3.78 35.49
CA PRO A 515 19.89 -4.29 36.77
C PRO A 515 19.26 -3.50 37.92
N ASP A 516 18.99 -4.18 39.04
CA ASP A 516 18.64 -3.47 40.27
C ASP A 516 19.84 -2.58 40.68
N PRO A 517 19.63 -1.27 40.96
CA PRO A 517 20.71 -0.36 41.36
C PRO A 517 21.58 -0.88 42.52
N ASP A 518 20.99 -1.69 43.40
CA ASP A 518 21.68 -2.29 44.55
C ASP A 518 22.45 -3.59 44.20
N GLU A 519 22.24 -4.16 43.01
CA GLU A 519 22.93 -5.38 42.53
C GLU A 519 24.27 -5.09 41.83
N LEU A 520 24.50 -3.87 41.32
CA LEU A 520 25.70 -3.57 40.53
C LEU A 520 26.90 -3.20 41.44
N PRO A 521 28.02 -3.98 41.45
CA PRO A 521 29.15 -3.64 42.31
C PRO A 521 29.79 -2.30 41.90
N ALA A 522 30.26 -1.52 42.89
CA ALA A 522 30.90 -0.21 42.65
C ALA A 522 32.09 -0.26 41.67
N ALA A 523 32.76 -1.41 41.56
CA ALA A 523 33.84 -1.64 40.60
C ALA A 523 33.37 -1.59 39.14
N TRP A 524 32.11 -1.94 38.85
CA TRP A 524 31.50 -1.90 37.51
C TRP A 524 30.90 -0.54 37.16
N GLN A 525 30.69 0.32 38.15
CA GLN A 525 30.23 1.70 37.97
C GLN A 525 31.38 2.68 37.73
N ALA A 526 32.62 2.30 38.03
CA ALA A 526 33.79 3.13 37.83
C ALA A 526 34.06 3.39 36.34
N ASP A 527 34.42 4.63 35.99
CA ASP A 527 34.71 5.00 34.60
C ASP A 527 35.80 4.10 34.00
N GLY A 528 35.50 3.48 32.85
CA GLY A 528 36.35 2.50 32.21
C GLY A 528 36.37 1.09 32.82
N ALA A 529 35.40 0.73 33.67
CA ALA A 529 35.21 -0.65 34.12
C ALA A 529 34.91 -1.62 32.95
N VAL A 530 34.16 -1.18 31.95
CA VAL A 530 33.96 -1.92 30.69
C VAL A 530 34.69 -1.20 29.56
N LEU A 531 35.70 -1.84 29.00
CA LEU A 531 36.43 -1.32 27.84
C LEU A 531 35.75 -1.79 26.56
N LEU A 532 35.22 -0.85 25.77
CA LEU A 532 34.59 -1.14 24.49
C LEU A 532 35.59 -0.84 23.36
N VAL A 533 36.17 -1.88 22.79
CA VAL A 533 37.20 -1.79 21.75
C VAL A 533 36.56 -1.93 20.37
N SER A 534 36.64 -0.87 19.56
CA SER A 534 36.15 -0.92 18.18
C SER A 534 37.06 -1.76 17.30
N GLY A 535 36.46 -2.56 16.42
CA GLY A 535 37.15 -3.24 15.33
C GLY A 535 37.68 -2.27 14.26
N ARG A 536 38.14 -2.83 13.14
CA ARG A 536 38.77 -2.06 12.05
C ARG A 536 37.76 -1.50 11.04
N GLY A 537 36.52 -1.99 11.05
CA GLY A 537 35.46 -1.52 10.15
C GLY A 537 35.20 -0.03 10.34
N PHE A 538 34.82 0.66 9.25
CA PHE A 538 34.61 2.11 9.31
C PHE A 538 33.38 2.54 10.13
N LEU A 539 32.47 1.58 10.40
CA LEU A 539 31.28 1.72 11.25
C LEU A 539 31.40 0.98 12.59
N ASP A 540 32.49 0.26 12.84
CA ASP A 540 32.68 -0.47 14.11
C ASP A 540 32.68 0.51 15.31
N GLY A 541 33.13 1.74 15.10
CA GLY A 541 33.03 2.82 16.09
C GLY A 541 31.59 3.24 16.39
N ALA A 542 30.71 3.28 15.39
CA ALA A 542 29.30 3.60 15.60
C ALA A 542 28.56 2.50 16.37
N ALA A 543 28.81 1.23 16.02
CA ALA A 543 28.31 0.10 16.82
C ALA A 543 28.85 0.11 18.26
N THR A 544 30.10 0.56 18.44
CA THR A 544 30.69 0.73 19.77
C THR A 544 29.99 1.82 20.57
N ALA A 545 29.64 2.95 19.94
CA ALA A 545 28.89 4.03 20.59
C ALA A 545 27.47 3.60 21.01
N ILE A 546 26.79 2.78 20.21
CA ILE A 546 25.48 2.21 20.56
C ILE A 546 25.61 1.30 21.80
N ALA A 547 26.59 0.40 21.82
CA ALA A 547 26.82 -0.47 22.98
C ALA A 547 27.20 0.34 24.25
N ASP A 548 28.00 1.39 24.08
CA ASP A 548 28.37 2.33 25.15
C ASP A 548 27.14 2.99 25.77
N GLN A 549 26.26 3.54 24.93
CA GLN A 549 25.01 4.15 25.36
C GLN A 549 24.12 3.17 26.15
N LEU A 550 23.92 1.96 25.63
CA LEU A 550 23.06 0.95 26.27
C LEU A 550 23.61 0.45 27.63
N LEU A 551 24.94 0.41 27.79
CA LEU A 551 25.59 0.04 29.04
C LEU A 551 25.58 1.20 30.07
N ARG A 552 25.85 2.43 29.63
CA ARG A 552 25.77 3.63 30.49
C ARG A 552 24.37 3.83 31.07
N LYS A 553 23.32 3.61 30.26
CA LYS A 553 21.92 3.65 30.70
C LYS A 553 21.61 2.66 31.83
N ARG A 554 22.40 1.60 31.98
CA ARG A 554 22.28 0.58 33.02
C ARG A 554 23.26 0.77 34.18
N GLY A 555 23.94 1.92 34.24
CA GLY A 555 24.84 2.28 35.34
C GLY A 555 26.28 1.76 35.24
N PHE A 556 26.68 1.15 34.12
CA PHE A 556 28.07 0.73 33.91
C PHE A 556 28.97 1.92 33.57
N GLY A 557 30.15 1.95 34.17
CA GLY A 557 31.21 2.86 33.78
C GLY A 557 31.98 2.31 32.58
N THR A 558 31.81 2.94 31.42
CA THR A 558 32.34 2.46 30.15
C THR A 558 33.40 3.40 29.58
N ARG A 559 34.35 2.84 28.84
CA ARG A 559 35.32 3.63 28.07
C ARG A 559 35.47 3.07 26.67
N GLN A 560 35.20 3.92 25.67
CA GLN A 560 35.41 3.59 24.27
C GLN A 560 36.89 3.65 23.92
N VAL A 561 37.38 2.65 23.18
CA VAL A 561 38.78 2.55 22.73
C VAL A 561 38.77 2.32 21.22
N PRO A 562 39.07 3.37 20.42
CA PRO A 562 39.18 3.23 18.98
C PRO A 562 40.30 2.27 18.58
N PHE A 563 40.13 1.55 17.46
CA PHE A 563 41.13 0.62 16.94
C PHE A 563 42.54 1.23 16.81
N ALA A 564 42.64 2.54 16.53
CA ALA A 564 43.90 3.25 16.38
C ALA A 564 44.77 3.24 17.65
N GLU A 565 44.16 3.18 18.84
CA GLU A 565 44.89 3.14 20.12
C GLU A 565 45.45 1.75 20.44
N VAL A 566 44.70 0.72 20.08
CA VAL A 566 45.09 -0.70 20.23
C VAL A 566 45.79 -1.25 18.98
N ALA A 567 46.13 -0.38 18.03
CA ALA A 567 46.91 -0.73 16.86
C ALA A 567 48.31 -1.21 17.28
N ARG A 568 48.96 -2.05 16.45
CA ARG A 568 50.25 -2.69 16.77
C ARG A 568 51.32 -1.69 17.22
N VAL A 569 51.27 -0.46 16.69
CA VAL A 569 52.22 0.60 16.97
C VAL A 569 51.99 1.25 18.33
N ARG A 570 50.73 1.41 18.77
CA ARG A 570 50.35 2.19 19.96
C ARG A 570 49.98 1.34 21.17
N ILE A 571 49.71 0.05 20.99
CA ILE A 571 49.31 -0.85 22.09
C ILE A 571 50.38 -0.99 23.20
N ALA A 572 51.65 -0.70 22.90
CA ALA A 572 52.71 -0.73 23.89
C ALA A 572 52.48 0.31 25.01
N GLU A 573 51.98 1.49 24.64
CA GLU A 573 51.71 2.64 25.52
C GLU A 573 50.30 2.61 26.12
N TRP A 574 49.42 1.77 25.57
CA TRP A 574 48.04 1.65 26.02
C TRP A 574 47.94 1.01 27.41
N GLN A 575 47.11 1.58 28.27
CA GLN A 575 46.86 1.13 29.63
C GLN A 575 45.38 0.77 29.80
N PRO A 576 45.07 -0.43 30.34
CA PRO A 576 43.69 -0.91 30.48
C PRO A 576 42.91 -0.24 31.62
N GLY A 577 43.56 0.41 32.58
CA GLY A 577 42.86 1.04 33.71
C GLY A 577 42.17 0.01 34.62
N PRO A 578 41.05 0.37 35.29
CA PRO A 578 40.34 -0.50 36.25
C PRO A 578 39.39 -1.51 35.59
N ALA A 579 39.70 -1.95 34.36
CA ALA A 579 38.80 -2.76 33.54
C ALA A 579 38.45 -4.12 34.17
N GLN A 580 37.15 -4.40 34.28
CA GLN A 580 36.54 -5.67 34.70
C GLN A 580 36.08 -6.52 33.50
N ALA A 581 35.84 -5.90 32.34
CA ALA A 581 35.56 -6.60 31.08
C ALA A 581 36.09 -5.83 29.87
N VAL A 582 36.43 -6.56 28.81
CA VAL A 582 36.80 -5.99 27.51
C VAL A 582 35.85 -6.55 26.45
N CYS A 583 35.17 -5.67 25.72
CA CYS A 583 34.28 -6.04 24.64
C CYS A 583 34.88 -5.60 23.30
N VAL A 584 35.08 -6.53 22.37
CA VAL A 584 35.56 -6.21 21.03
C VAL A 584 34.38 -6.25 20.07
N ILE A 585 34.04 -5.11 19.47
CA ILE A 585 32.84 -4.95 18.62
C ILE A 585 33.25 -4.86 17.16
N SER A 586 32.70 -5.72 16.29
CA SER A 586 32.94 -5.64 14.84
C SER A 586 31.69 -6.01 14.03
N LEU A 587 31.32 -5.14 13.09
CA LEU A 587 30.16 -5.26 12.21
C LEU A 587 30.45 -6.02 10.91
N ALA A 588 31.71 -6.30 10.59
CA ALA A 588 32.06 -6.89 9.30
C ALA A 588 33.24 -7.85 9.35
N LEU A 589 33.01 -9.06 8.86
CA LEU A 589 34.05 -10.01 8.49
C LEU A 589 33.95 -10.37 7.00
N SER A 590 34.03 -9.35 6.14
CA SER A 590 34.48 -9.58 4.76
C SER A 590 35.98 -9.87 4.78
N GLY A 591 36.34 -11.16 4.90
CA GLY A 591 37.71 -11.67 4.99
C GLY A 591 37.96 -12.51 6.25
N GLU A 592 38.91 -13.46 6.17
CA GLU A 592 39.22 -14.40 7.26
C GLU A 592 39.36 -13.70 8.63
N PRO A 593 38.91 -14.34 9.74
CA PRO A 593 38.91 -13.78 11.12
C PRO A 593 40.32 -13.48 11.69
N THR A 594 41.35 -13.51 10.86
CA THR A 594 42.76 -13.30 11.17
C THR A 594 43.01 -11.93 11.80
N HIS A 595 42.30 -10.88 11.39
CA HIS A 595 42.45 -9.55 11.97
C HIS A 595 41.90 -9.45 13.39
N LEU A 596 40.71 -10.00 13.62
CA LEU A 596 40.08 -10.01 14.94
C LEU A 596 40.86 -10.91 15.90
N ARG A 597 41.25 -12.11 15.47
CA ARG A 597 42.13 -13.01 16.24
C ARG A 597 43.44 -12.32 16.66
N ARG A 598 44.07 -11.57 15.76
CA ARG A 598 45.28 -10.80 16.07
C ARG A 598 45.01 -9.63 17.02
N LEU A 599 43.83 -9.04 17.01
CA LEU A 599 43.45 -8.00 17.96
C LEU A 599 43.24 -8.61 19.35
N VAL A 600 42.44 -9.67 19.46
CA VAL A 600 42.19 -10.38 20.72
C VAL A 600 43.47 -10.93 21.33
N SER A 601 44.32 -11.58 20.53
CA SER A 601 45.62 -12.07 20.98
C SER A 601 46.54 -10.97 21.53
N ARG A 602 46.50 -9.76 20.94
CA ARG A 602 47.27 -8.60 21.41
C ARG A 602 46.70 -8.01 22.70
N LEU A 603 45.38 -7.98 22.84
CA LEU A 603 44.71 -7.55 24.06
C LEU A 603 45.00 -8.52 25.21
N ARG A 604 44.90 -9.83 24.96
CA ARG A 604 45.22 -10.87 25.96
C ARG A 604 46.67 -10.80 26.46
N GLN A 605 47.62 -10.44 25.60
CA GLN A 605 49.02 -10.21 26.03
C GLN A 605 49.19 -9.04 27.01
N LYS A 606 48.26 -8.08 27.02
CA LYS A 606 48.28 -6.93 27.93
C LYS A 606 47.36 -7.10 29.13
N ILE A 607 46.32 -7.92 28.99
CA ILE A 607 45.27 -8.13 29.98
C ILE A 607 45.01 -9.63 30.09
N ASP A 608 45.67 -10.26 31.06
CA ASP A 608 45.65 -11.73 31.20
C ASP A 608 44.45 -12.21 32.05
N THR A 609 43.95 -11.37 32.96
CA THR A 609 42.98 -11.76 34.00
C THR A 609 41.54 -11.32 33.75
N VAL A 610 41.30 -10.50 32.72
CA VAL A 610 40.00 -9.88 32.45
C VAL A 610 39.29 -10.62 31.32
N PRO A 611 37.98 -10.92 31.45
CA PRO A 611 37.19 -11.55 30.40
C PRO A 611 37.13 -10.66 29.15
N ILE A 612 37.33 -11.27 27.99
CA ILE A 612 37.20 -10.67 26.67
C ILE A 612 35.99 -11.26 25.97
N VAL A 613 34.98 -10.43 25.69
CA VAL A 613 33.77 -10.77 24.94
C VAL A 613 33.90 -10.24 23.50
N ALA A 614 33.67 -11.08 22.50
CA ALA A 614 33.69 -10.67 21.09
C ALA A 614 32.28 -10.54 20.53
N GLY A 615 31.87 -9.32 20.20
CA GLY A 615 30.60 -9.02 19.52
C GLY A 615 30.74 -9.06 18.00
N LEU A 616 30.02 -9.99 17.37
CA LEU A 616 30.10 -10.35 15.96
C LEU A 616 28.72 -10.30 15.33
N TRP A 617 28.36 -9.17 14.71
CA TRP A 617 27.08 -9.04 14.02
C TRP A 617 27.20 -9.51 12.57
N ARG A 618 26.38 -10.49 12.18
CA ARG A 618 26.31 -11.01 10.80
C ARG A 618 24.88 -11.34 10.40
N LEU A 619 24.49 -10.90 9.21
CA LEU A 619 23.30 -11.32 8.47
C LEU A 619 23.47 -12.77 8.02
N ASP A 620 22.67 -13.67 8.63
CA ASP A 620 22.06 -14.88 8.06
C ASP A 620 22.87 -15.74 7.07
N GLU A 621 24.20 -15.83 7.20
CA GLU A 621 25.00 -16.80 6.45
C GLU A 621 25.34 -18.03 7.32
N PRO A 622 24.68 -19.18 7.09
CA PRO A 622 24.90 -20.41 7.89
C PRO A 622 26.30 -21.03 7.72
N MET A 623 27.15 -20.50 6.83
CA MET A 623 28.47 -21.06 6.53
C MET A 623 29.53 -20.82 7.61
N LEU A 624 29.27 -19.95 8.61
CA LEU A 624 30.24 -19.57 9.64
C LEU A 624 29.69 -19.64 11.07
N ALA A 625 28.50 -20.22 11.26
CA ALA A 625 27.97 -20.67 12.56
C ALA A 625 28.67 -21.96 13.05
N ASP A 626 29.91 -22.16 12.62
CA ASP A 626 30.71 -23.33 12.95
C ASP A 626 31.55 -22.92 14.17
N ASP A 627 31.22 -23.43 15.35
CA ASP A 627 31.90 -23.13 16.63
C ASP A 627 33.43 -23.23 16.52
N ALA A 628 33.92 -24.09 15.60
CA ALA A 628 35.32 -24.27 15.28
C ALA A 628 36.03 -23.03 14.70
N VAL A 629 35.32 -22.10 14.05
CA VAL A 629 35.88 -20.84 13.54
C VAL A 629 35.89 -19.77 14.64
N LEU A 630 34.84 -19.72 15.45
CA LEU A 630 34.69 -18.78 16.57
C LEU A 630 35.70 -19.10 17.69
N ALA A 631 35.90 -20.38 18.01
CA ALA A 631 36.92 -20.84 18.96
C ALA A 631 38.36 -20.42 18.58
N LYS A 632 38.63 -20.22 17.28
CA LYS A 632 39.97 -19.78 16.81
C LYS A 632 40.25 -18.30 17.10
N ILE A 633 39.27 -17.50 17.50
CA ILE A 633 39.44 -16.06 17.76
C ILE A 633 40.18 -15.81 19.10
N GLY A 634 39.97 -16.68 20.10
CA GLY A 634 40.63 -16.61 21.41
C GLY A 634 39.97 -15.69 22.44
N ALA A 635 38.71 -15.31 22.20
CA ALA A 635 37.85 -14.61 23.18
C ALA A 635 37.26 -15.63 24.18
N ASP A 636 36.87 -15.16 25.37
CA ASP A 636 36.26 -16.02 26.41
C ASP A 636 34.78 -16.30 26.10
N ASP A 637 34.09 -15.33 25.48
CA ASP A 637 32.71 -15.47 25.04
C ASP A 637 32.49 -14.75 23.70
N HIS A 638 31.45 -15.16 22.97
CA HIS A 638 31.08 -14.60 21.68
C HIS A 638 29.58 -14.35 21.59
N VAL A 639 29.22 -13.18 21.07
CA VAL A 639 27.82 -12.73 21.02
C VAL A 639 27.49 -12.18 19.64
N THR A 640 26.26 -12.39 19.19
CA THR A 640 25.80 -11.99 17.84
C THR A 640 24.75 -10.89 17.86
N SER A 641 24.31 -10.47 19.06
CA SER A 641 23.34 -9.41 19.27
C SER A 641 23.80 -8.45 20.37
N LEU A 642 23.28 -7.21 20.37
CA LEU A 642 23.51 -6.26 21.47
C LEU A 642 22.90 -6.76 22.77
N ARG A 643 21.76 -7.44 22.68
CA ARG A 643 21.13 -8.07 23.83
C ARG A 643 22.06 -9.08 24.49
N ASP A 644 22.58 -10.04 23.73
CA ASP A 644 23.46 -11.07 24.25
C ASP A 644 24.74 -10.45 24.84
N LEU A 645 25.28 -9.39 24.21
CA LEU A 645 26.42 -8.65 24.75
C LEU A 645 26.13 -8.09 26.14
N ILE A 646 25.01 -7.38 26.31
CA ILE A 646 24.64 -6.73 27.56
C ILE A 646 24.29 -7.78 28.63
N GLU A 647 23.55 -8.84 28.27
CA GLU A 647 23.23 -9.94 29.17
C GLU A 647 24.48 -10.69 29.66
N THR A 648 25.47 -10.87 28.78
CA THR A 648 26.77 -11.48 29.14
C THR A 648 27.53 -10.61 30.14
N ILE A 649 27.57 -9.28 29.92
CA ILE A 649 28.23 -8.33 30.83
C ILE A 649 27.51 -8.30 32.19
N LEU A 650 26.17 -8.28 32.20
CA LEU A 650 25.37 -8.37 33.42
C LEU A 650 25.65 -9.68 34.18
N ALA A 651 25.76 -10.80 33.47
CA ALA A 651 26.08 -12.09 34.06
C ALA A 651 27.50 -12.13 34.65
N LEU A 652 28.48 -11.45 34.03
CA LEU A 652 29.83 -11.30 34.56
C LEU A 652 29.84 -10.48 35.85
N ALA A 653 29.12 -9.36 35.88
CA ALA A 653 29.00 -8.50 37.05
C ALA A 653 28.35 -9.21 38.25
N ARG A 654 27.31 -10.04 38.00
CA ARG A 654 26.64 -10.84 39.05
C ARG A 654 27.51 -11.95 39.64
N ASN A 655 28.34 -12.59 38.82
CA ASN A 655 29.17 -13.73 39.25
C ASN A 655 30.42 -13.33 40.06
N GLU A 656 30.75 -12.05 40.19
CA GLU A 656 31.84 -11.60 41.09
C GLU A 656 31.45 -11.65 42.58
N GLY A 657 30.17 -11.84 42.91
CA GLY A 657 29.66 -11.92 44.28
C GLY A 657 29.64 -13.31 44.94
N GLY A 658 30.11 -14.39 44.28
CA GLY A 658 30.05 -15.76 44.80
C GLY A 658 31.36 -16.55 44.66
N PRO A 659 31.70 -17.47 45.60
CA PRO A 659 32.99 -18.13 45.59
C PRO A 659 33.07 -19.27 44.56
N ASP A 660 34.28 -19.40 44.00
CA ASP A 660 34.85 -20.55 43.28
C ASP A 660 34.61 -20.67 41.76
N ARG A 661 35.62 -20.21 40.98
CA ARG A 661 35.72 -20.34 39.51
C ARG A 661 36.43 -21.63 39.06
N SER A 662 36.63 -22.62 39.94
CA SER A 662 37.33 -23.86 39.58
C SER A 662 36.45 -24.95 38.94
N GLU A 663 35.11 -24.83 38.93
CA GLU A 663 34.23 -25.93 38.47
C GLU A 663 33.62 -25.75 37.06
N ARG A 664 33.80 -24.62 36.36
CA ARG A 664 33.18 -24.41 35.03
C ARG A 664 33.89 -25.09 33.85
N SER A 665 35.03 -25.77 34.05
CA SER A 665 35.73 -26.45 32.96
C SER A 665 35.11 -27.81 32.57
N ASP A 666 34.23 -28.40 33.37
CA ASP A 666 33.72 -29.77 33.12
C ASP A 666 32.21 -29.85 32.78
N ALA A 667 31.49 -28.73 32.75
CA ALA A 667 30.04 -28.70 32.51
C ALA A 667 29.65 -28.05 31.17
N ALA A 668 30.28 -28.49 30.07
CA ALA A 668 29.83 -28.19 28.71
C ALA A 668 30.01 -29.41 27.81
N THR A 669 29.31 -30.51 28.13
CA THR A 669 29.03 -31.58 27.18
C THR A 669 27.51 -31.79 27.17
N PRO A 670 26.80 -31.49 26.06
CA PRO A 670 25.38 -31.81 25.97
C PRO A 670 25.19 -33.34 26.01
N PRO A 671 24.08 -33.86 26.54
CA PRO A 671 23.85 -35.30 26.55
C PRO A 671 23.78 -35.82 25.11
N ARG A 672 24.66 -36.78 24.78
CA ARG A 672 24.60 -37.55 23.53
C ARG A 672 23.21 -38.17 23.40
N GLN A 673 22.39 -37.65 22.48
CA GLN A 673 21.23 -38.37 21.99
C GLN A 673 21.73 -39.62 21.24
N ALA A 674 21.35 -40.79 21.74
CA ALA A 674 21.61 -42.06 21.10
C ALA A 674 20.85 -42.13 19.75
N LEU A 675 21.60 -42.37 18.68
CA LEU A 675 21.07 -42.82 17.40
C LEU A 675 20.34 -44.16 17.61
N PRO A 676 19.18 -44.41 16.97
CA PRO A 676 18.62 -45.75 16.91
C PRO A 676 19.49 -46.62 15.99
N GLU A 677 19.89 -47.80 16.48
CA GLU A 677 20.57 -48.82 15.69
C GLU A 677 19.70 -49.32 14.53
N PRO A 678 20.32 -49.75 13.41
CA PRO A 678 19.60 -50.27 12.26
C PRO A 678 19.11 -51.70 12.52
N ALA A 679 17.83 -51.94 12.26
CA ALA A 679 17.26 -53.25 11.95
C ALA A 679 16.46 -53.16 10.66
#